data_AF-A0A139LAU0-F1
#
_entry.id   AF-A0A139LAU0-F1
#
_cell.length_a   1.000
_cell.length_b   1.000
_cell.length_c   1.000
_cell.angle_alpha   90.00
_cell.angle_beta   90.00
_cell.angle_gamma   90.00
#
_symmetry.space_group_name_H-M   'P 1'
#
loop_
_entity.id
_entity.type
_entity.pdbx_description
1 polymer ?
#
loop_
_entity_poly.entity_id
_entity_poly.type
_entity_poly.pdbx_seq_one_letter_code
_entity_poly.pdbx_strand_id
1 'polypeptide(L)'
;MIQTVIKRDGRVVGFNEEKIVTAIRKAMLHTDKGEDLQLIRQITDHISFKGSAQMTVEAIQDAVEMELMKSSRKDVAQKYIAYRNQRSIARKAKTRDMFLEIIEIKSNDVTRENANMNADTPAGMMMKFASETTKPFVDDYLLSDEVLEAVSGNYLHIHDKDYYPTKSLTCVQHPLDRILTCGFSAGHGESRPAKRIETASILGCISLETAQNEMHGGQAIPAFDFYLAPYVRNSYIEEIKNLEELNGKDYSHLYQKELTDYLQQPLDGLSDEKRIVQHAINKTVARVHQSMEAFIHNMNTIHSRGGNQVVFSSINYGTDTSAEGRCIIRELLKSTYQGVGNGETAIFPIQIWKKKRGVSYLPEDRNYDLYQLACKVTARRFFPNFLNLDATFNQSEEWKADDPKRYQHEVATMGCRTRVFENRFGPKTSIGRGNISFSTINIVRLAIECMKIEDKELRIAKFFAKLDAMLEVTARQLHERMEFQKTAFAKQFPLLMSALWVGCEKLKPNDTIASVINQGTLGIGFIGLAECLVALTGKHHGESEEAQKLGVKIVTYMRDRADQFSDQYHHNYSVLATPAEGLSGKFTGADRKKFGVLPGITDRDYYTNSNHVPVYYKCSARHKAEVEAPYHELTRGGHIFYVEIDGDATHNPEVIMRVVDMMDQYNIGYGSVNHNRNRCLECGYENSTPNLEACPKCGSTHIDKLQRITGYLVGTTDRWNNAKLAELNDRVIHN
;
A
#
# COMPACT_ATOMS: atom_id res chain seq x y z
N MET A 1 6.84 -27.71 41.24
CA MET A 1 6.67 -28.16 39.85
C MET A 1 6.19 -26.97 39.04
N ILE A 2 6.92 -26.63 37.97
CA ILE A 2 6.58 -25.52 37.08
C ILE A 2 5.32 -25.89 36.29
N GLN A 3 4.29 -25.07 36.39
CA GLN A 3 3.05 -25.24 35.64
C GLN A 3 2.98 -24.24 34.48
N THR A 4 3.47 -23.02 34.71
CA THR A 4 3.42 -21.94 33.74
C THR A 4 4.74 -21.18 33.63
N VAL A 5 4.99 -20.61 32.46
CA VAL A 5 6.17 -19.79 32.18
C VAL A 5 5.74 -18.39 31.78
N ILE A 6 6.27 -17.38 32.47
CA ILE A 6 6.20 -15.99 32.05
C ILE A 6 7.24 -15.79 30.95
N LYS A 7 6.77 -15.63 29.72
CA LYS A 7 7.60 -15.24 28.58
C LYS A 7 8.08 -13.80 28.76
N ARG A 8 9.13 -13.40 28.06
CA ARG A 8 9.73 -12.05 28.24
C ARG A 8 8.79 -10.91 27.79
N ASP A 9 7.69 -11.24 27.12
CA ASP A 9 6.59 -10.33 26.77
C ASP A 9 5.49 -10.25 27.84
N GLY A 10 5.65 -10.94 28.97
CA GLY A 10 4.66 -11.00 30.05
C GLY A 10 3.55 -12.03 29.85
N ARG A 11 3.46 -12.72 28.70
CA ARG A 11 2.48 -13.79 28.50
C ARG A 11 2.78 -14.98 29.39
N VAL A 12 1.71 -15.57 29.94
CA VAL A 12 1.78 -16.80 30.74
C VAL A 12 1.38 -17.98 29.85
N VAL A 13 2.31 -18.88 29.57
CA VAL A 13 2.08 -20.09 28.77
C VAL A 13 2.29 -21.35 29.60
N GLY A 14 1.71 -22.47 29.16
CA GLY A 14 2.00 -23.78 29.74
C GLY A 14 3.50 -24.11 29.67
N PHE A 15 4.02 -24.69 30.75
CA PHE A 15 5.41 -25.15 30.79
C PHE A 15 5.64 -26.28 29.77
N ASN A 16 6.72 -26.19 29.00
CA ASN A 16 7.13 -27.21 28.04
C ASN A 16 8.61 -27.55 28.25
N GLU A 17 8.84 -28.75 28.78
CA GLU A 17 10.17 -29.28 29.13
C GLU A 17 11.07 -29.56 27.91
N GLU A 18 10.51 -29.85 26.73
CA GLU A 18 11.25 -30.07 25.48
C GLU A 18 12.14 -28.86 25.12
N LYS A 19 11.70 -27.65 25.49
CA LYS A 19 12.49 -26.43 25.23
C LYS A 19 13.78 -26.39 26.07
N ILE A 20 13.78 -26.95 27.28
CA ILE A 20 14.97 -27.09 28.12
C ILE A 20 15.87 -28.19 27.55
N VAL A 21 15.30 -29.36 27.22
CA VAL A 21 16.00 -30.49 26.61
C VAL A 21 16.76 -30.05 25.36
N THR A 22 16.09 -29.36 24.45
CA THR A 22 16.67 -28.88 23.19
C THR A 22 17.82 -27.90 23.43
N ALA A 23 17.67 -26.99 24.40
CA ALA A 23 18.69 -25.99 24.71
C ALA A 23 19.96 -26.62 25.29
N ILE A 24 19.83 -27.56 26.23
CA ILE A 24 20.97 -28.28 26.81
C ILE A 24 21.62 -29.18 25.76
N ARG A 25 20.82 -29.90 24.95
CA ARG A 25 21.32 -30.76 23.88
C ARG A 25 22.19 -29.99 22.88
N LYS A 26 21.74 -28.82 22.43
CA LYS A 26 22.53 -27.94 21.55
C LYS A 26 23.86 -27.55 22.17
N ALA A 27 23.92 -27.27 23.47
CA ALA A 27 25.17 -26.98 24.16
C ALA A 27 26.09 -28.22 24.24
N MET A 28 25.53 -29.41 24.50
CA MET A 28 26.30 -30.67 24.56
C MET A 28 26.92 -31.06 23.23
N LEU A 29 26.22 -30.84 22.11
CA LEU A 29 26.73 -31.10 20.76
C LEU A 29 27.96 -30.25 20.39
N HIS A 30 28.25 -29.20 21.15
CA HIS A 30 29.43 -28.36 21.02
C HIS A 30 30.55 -28.70 22.04
N THR A 31 30.48 -29.88 22.66
CA THR A 31 31.51 -30.44 23.55
C THR A 31 32.01 -31.79 23.03
N ASP A 32 33.28 -32.11 23.30
CA ASP A 32 33.94 -33.32 22.76
C ASP A 32 33.32 -34.63 23.28
N LYS A 33 32.66 -34.57 24.44
CA LYS A 33 31.98 -35.72 25.08
C LYS A 33 30.59 -36.02 24.49
N GLY A 34 30.12 -35.23 23.51
CA GLY A 34 28.85 -35.46 22.84
C GLY A 34 27.61 -35.33 23.74
N GLU A 35 26.47 -35.79 23.24
CA GLU A 35 25.20 -35.73 23.98
C GLU A 35 25.11 -36.78 25.10
N ASP A 36 24.55 -36.37 26.24
CA ASP A 36 24.20 -37.23 27.36
C ASP A 36 22.71 -37.05 27.65
N LEU A 37 21.89 -37.88 27.00
CA LEU A 37 20.43 -37.81 27.09
C LEU A 37 19.92 -38.08 28.51
N GLN A 38 20.64 -38.89 29.29
CA GLN A 38 20.26 -39.20 30.66
C GLN A 38 20.45 -37.98 31.55
N LEU A 39 21.60 -37.29 31.44
CA LEU A 39 21.86 -36.06 32.18
C LEU A 39 20.94 -34.92 31.76
N ILE A 40 20.64 -34.79 30.46
CA ILE A 40 19.68 -33.78 29.96
C ILE A 40 18.32 -33.97 30.62
N ARG A 41 17.80 -35.19 30.64
CA ARG A 41 16.52 -35.51 31.29
C ARG A 41 16.58 -35.25 32.78
N GLN A 42 17.62 -35.70 33.49
CA GLN A 42 17.79 -35.46 34.92
C GLN A 42 17.78 -33.97 35.29
N ILE A 43 18.52 -33.13 34.55
CA ILE A 43 18.55 -31.68 34.76
C ILE A 43 17.17 -31.08 34.47
N THR A 44 16.54 -31.51 33.37
CA THR A 44 15.22 -31.01 32.96
C THR A 44 14.16 -31.35 34.00
N ASP A 45 14.10 -32.60 34.47
CA ASP A 45 13.19 -33.06 35.52
C ASP A 45 13.43 -32.27 36.81
N HIS A 46 14.70 -32.14 37.22
CA HIS A 46 15.04 -31.44 38.46
C HIS A 46 14.57 -29.98 38.46
N ILE A 47 14.75 -29.26 37.34
CA ILE A 47 14.26 -27.89 37.16
C ILE A 47 12.73 -27.86 37.13
N SER A 48 12.11 -28.81 36.41
CA SER A 48 10.66 -28.92 36.28
C SER A 48 9.98 -29.17 37.62
N PHE A 49 10.54 -30.02 38.48
CA PHE A 49 9.96 -30.37 39.79
C PHE A 49 10.27 -29.34 40.87
N LYS A 50 11.50 -28.81 40.94
CA LYS A 50 11.91 -27.85 41.99
C LYS A 50 11.58 -26.40 41.69
N GLY A 51 11.26 -26.06 40.44
CA GLY A 51 10.83 -24.73 40.07
C GLY A 51 9.49 -24.35 40.70
N SER A 52 9.32 -23.03 40.92
CA SER A 52 8.05 -22.42 41.34
C SER A 52 6.95 -22.70 40.32
N ALA A 53 5.68 -22.67 40.77
CA ALA A 53 4.52 -22.94 39.89
C ALA A 53 4.49 -22.03 38.65
N GLN A 54 5.06 -20.82 38.75
CA GLN A 54 5.27 -19.88 37.67
C GLN A 54 6.71 -19.36 37.68
N MET A 55 7.40 -19.39 36.54
CA MET A 55 8.79 -18.92 36.40
C MET A 55 8.98 -18.08 35.13
N THR A 56 9.92 -17.13 35.13
CA THR A 56 10.32 -16.41 33.92
C THR A 56 11.28 -17.26 33.07
N VAL A 57 11.40 -16.94 31.78
CA VAL A 57 12.39 -17.57 30.90
C VAL A 57 13.82 -17.40 31.44
N GLU A 58 14.14 -16.21 31.97
CA GLU A 58 15.42 -15.90 32.59
C GLU A 58 15.68 -16.79 33.79
N ALA A 59 14.70 -16.93 34.69
CA ALA A 59 14.84 -17.77 35.88
C ALA A 59 15.02 -19.25 35.52
N ILE A 60 14.36 -19.73 34.46
CA ILE A 60 14.58 -21.08 33.94
C ILE A 60 15.99 -21.21 33.35
N GLN A 61 16.45 -20.22 32.58
CA GLN A 61 17.81 -20.23 32.02
C GLN A 61 18.89 -20.20 33.11
N ASP A 62 18.68 -19.43 34.18
CA ASP A 62 19.55 -19.38 35.36
C ASP A 62 19.54 -20.72 36.12
N ALA A 63 18.38 -21.37 36.22
CA ALA A 63 18.27 -22.72 36.80
C ALA A 63 19.02 -23.76 35.96
N VAL A 64 18.89 -23.74 34.63
CA VAL A 64 19.66 -24.61 33.72
C VAL A 64 21.15 -24.40 33.90
N GLU A 65 21.59 -23.14 33.98
CA GLU A 65 22.98 -22.78 34.21
C GLU A 65 23.50 -23.33 35.53
N MET A 66 22.76 -23.12 36.63
CA MET A 66 23.15 -23.65 37.94
C MET A 66 23.22 -25.17 37.98
N GLU A 67 22.25 -25.87 37.39
CA GLU A 67 22.23 -27.34 37.39
C GLU A 67 23.32 -27.93 36.51
N LEU A 68 23.63 -27.32 35.36
CA LEU A 68 24.78 -27.70 34.55
C LEU A 68 26.10 -27.47 35.30
N MET A 69 26.24 -26.38 36.05
CA MET A 69 27.42 -26.09 36.87
C MET A 69 27.61 -27.08 38.04
N LYS A 70 26.51 -27.63 38.58
CA LYS A 70 26.53 -28.69 39.61
C LYS A 70 26.80 -30.08 39.03
N SER A 71 26.55 -30.28 37.73
CA SER A 71 26.76 -31.56 37.06
C SER A 71 28.25 -31.88 36.85
N SER A 72 28.53 -33.13 36.49
CA SER A 72 29.88 -33.56 36.06
C SER A 72 30.29 -32.94 34.71
N ARG A 73 29.37 -32.32 33.97
CA ARG A 73 29.57 -31.72 32.65
C ARG A 73 29.74 -30.19 32.70
N LYS A 74 30.76 -29.72 33.44
CA LYS A 74 31.12 -28.30 33.52
C LYS A 74 31.52 -27.69 32.17
N ASP A 75 32.03 -28.53 31.27
CA ASP A 75 32.29 -28.22 29.86
C ASP A 75 31.02 -27.75 29.13
N VAL A 76 29.90 -28.41 29.38
CA VAL A 76 28.58 -28.06 28.79
C VAL A 76 28.04 -26.77 29.42
N ALA A 77 28.19 -26.61 30.74
CA ALA A 77 27.84 -25.37 31.44
C ALA A 77 28.57 -24.16 30.83
N GLN A 78 29.88 -24.28 30.62
CA GLN A 78 30.70 -23.22 30.02
C GLN A 78 30.22 -22.88 28.60
N LYS A 79 29.89 -23.88 27.76
CA LYS A 79 29.35 -23.65 26.40
C LYS A 79 27.97 -23.01 26.44
N TYR A 80 27.09 -23.42 27.34
CA TYR A 80 25.76 -22.87 27.50
C TYR A 80 25.81 -21.38 27.94
N ILE A 81 26.62 -21.07 28.96
CA ILE A 81 26.86 -19.70 29.45
C ILE A 81 27.50 -18.84 28.37
N ALA A 82 28.56 -19.35 27.71
CA ALA A 82 29.23 -18.64 26.63
C ALA A 82 28.28 -18.33 25.48
N TYR A 83 27.43 -19.29 25.07
CA TYR A 83 26.43 -19.08 24.03
C TYR A 83 25.39 -18.03 24.42
N ARG A 84 24.90 -18.06 25.66
CA ARG A 84 23.96 -17.06 26.20
C ARG A 84 24.60 -15.67 26.24
N ASN A 85 25.83 -15.56 26.72
CA ASN A 85 26.56 -14.30 26.81
C ASN A 85 26.95 -13.77 25.42
N GLN A 86 27.46 -14.62 24.52
CA GLN A 86 27.73 -14.27 23.13
C GLN A 86 26.47 -13.78 22.42
N ARG A 87 25.31 -14.42 22.63
CA ARG A 87 24.03 -13.91 22.11
C ARG A 87 23.61 -12.59 22.74
N SER A 88 23.92 -12.34 24.00
CA SER A 88 23.65 -11.05 24.66
C SER A 88 24.55 -9.94 24.10
N ILE A 89 25.85 -10.21 23.98
CA ILE A 89 26.87 -9.29 23.43
C ILE A 89 26.62 -9.02 21.94
N ALA A 90 26.40 -10.05 21.13
CA ALA A 90 26.13 -9.91 19.70
C ALA A 90 24.85 -9.09 19.44
N ARG A 91 23.82 -9.24 20.28
CA ARG A 91 22.62 -8.38 20.22
C ARG A 91 22.95 -6.93 20.54
N LYS A 92 23.69 -6.67 21.63
CA LYS A 92 24.12 -5.31 22.00
C LYS A 92 25.02 -4.67 20.94
N ALA A 93 25.95 -5.43 20.37
CA ALA A 93 26.84 -4.97 19.30
C ALA A 93 26.06 -4.65 18.02
N LYS A 94 25.17 -5.54 17.57
CA LYS A 94 24.34 -5.31 16.38
C LYS A 94 23.44 -4.07 16.53
N THR A 95 22.82 -3.87 17.70
CA THR A 95 22.03 -2.66 17.96
C THR A 95 22.91 -1.41 17.93
N ARG A 96 24.11 -1.45 18.51
CA ARG A 96 25.06 -0.33 18.47
C ARG A 96 25.50 -0.01 17.04
N ASP A 97 25.92 -1.00 16.27
CA ASP A 97 26.42 -0.80 14.90
C ASP A 97 25.32 -0.22 14.01
N MET A 98 24.11 -0.77 14.11
CA MET A 98 22.93 -0.24 13.42
C MET A 98 22.62 1.21 13.81
N PHE A 99 22.73 1.57 15.09
CA PHE A 99 22.53 2.96 15.52
C PHE A 99 23.60 3.88 14.94
N LEU A 100 24.85 3.45 14.92
CA LEU A 100 25.94 4.21 14.30
C LEU A 100 25.73 4.39 12.80
N GLU A 101 25.27 3.37 12.07
CA GLU A 101 24.95 3.49 10.64
C GLU A 101 23.86 4.53 10.36
N ILE A 102 22.82 4.60 11.21
CA ILE A 102 21.76 5.60 11.11
C ILE A 102 22.31 7.00 11.43
N ILE A 103 23.10 7.14 12.50
CA ILE A 103 23.69 8.43 12.92
C ILE A 103 24.66 8.97 11.87
N GLU A 104 25.45 8.08 11.25
CA GLU A 104 26.44 8.43 10.23
C GLU A 104 25.82 8.61 8.83
N ILE A 105 24.48 8.51 8.69
CA ILE A 105 23.74 8.70 7.43
C ILE A 105 24.32 7.81 6.31
N LYS A 106 24.63 6.55 6.64
CA LYS A 106 25.15 5.61 5.64
C LYS A 106 24.04 5.24 4.65
N SER A 107 24.30 5.47 3.37
CA SER A 107 23.42 5.00 2.30
C SER A 107 23.47 3.47 2.22
N ASN A 108 22.36 2.81 2.55
CA ASN A 108 22.20 1.36 2.46
C ASN A 108 20.72 0.99 2.24
N ASP A 109 20.44 -0.30 2.03
CA ASP A 109 19.06 -0.78 1.80
C ASP A 109 18.13 -0.55 3.01
N VAL A 110 18.69 -0.37 4.22
CA VAL A 110 17.91 -0.07 5.43
C VAL A 110 17.47 1.39 5.44
N THR A 111 18.33 2.33 5.05
CA THR A 111 18.00 3.75 4.96
C THR A 111 17.14 4.09 3.74
N ARG A 112 17.20 3.27 2.66
CA ARG A 112 16.45 3.46 1.40
C ARG A 112 15.31 2.46 1.14
N GLU A 113 14.69 1.92 2.19
CA GLU A 113 13.58 0.95 2.08
C GLU A 113 12.29 1.54 1.45
N ASN A 114 12.07 2.85 1.59
CA ASN A 114 10.90 3.58 1.09
C ASN A 114 11.34 4.95 0.57
N ALA A 115 11.14 5.21 -0.72
CA ALA A 115 11.59 6.44 -1.38
C ALA A 115 10.86 7.72 -0.92
N ASN A 116 9.68 7.58 -0.29
CA ASN A 116 8.90 8.69 0.26
C ASN A 116 9.36 9.10 1.69
N MET A 117 10.35 8.42 2.28
CA MET A 117 10.82 8.69 3.64
C MET A 117 12.24 9.28 3.63
N ASN A 118 12.46 10.35 4.41
CA ASN A 118 13.79 10.93 4.56
C ASN A 118 14.47 10.51 5.87
N ALA A 119 15.13 9.34 5.83
CA ALA A 119 15.82 8.75 6.97
C ALA A 119 16.94 9.62 7.58
N ASP A 120 17.40 10.64 6.85
CA ASP A 120 18.55 11.48 7.24
C ASP A 120 18.15 12.61 8.20
N THR A 121 16.85 12.89 8.31
CA THR A 121 16.35 13.92 9.24
C THR A 121 16.30 13.39 10.68
N PRO A 122 16.38 14.25 11.72
CA PRO A 122 16.25 13.80 13.11
C PRO A 122 14.96 13.01 13.39
N ALA A 123 13.83 13.42 12.79
CA ALA A 123 12.58 12.69 12.86
C ALA A 123 12.67 11.31 12.18
N GLY A 124 13.32 11.25 11.02
CA GLY A 124 13.56 10.01 10.30
C GLY A 124 14.48 9.04 11.01
N MET A 125 15.55 9.54 11.64
CA MET A 125 16.42 8.74 12.49
C MET A 125 15.66 8.13 13.67
N MET A 126 14.83 8.92 14.37
CA MET A 126 13.99 8.42 15.47
C MET A 126 13.05 7.31 15.02
N MET A 127 12.39 7.49 13.86
CA MET A 127 11.55 6.46 13.27
C MET A 127 12.35 5.20 12.92
N LYS A 128 13.57 5.34 12.38
CA LYS A 128 14.43 4.20 12.05
C LYS A 128 14.93 3.44 13.28
N PHE A 129 15.32 4.13 14.35
CA PHE A 129 15.63 3.50 15.62
C PHE A 129 14.45 2.68 16.15
N ALA A 130 13.24 3.25 16.12
CA ALA A 130 12.03 2.54 16.51
C ALA A 130 11.77 1.33 15.60
N SER A 131 11.80 1.51 14.28
CA SER A 131 11.52 0.44 13.31
C SER A 131 12.45 -0.76 13.50
N GLU A 132 13.76 -0.53 13.54
CA GLU A 132 14.72 -1.62 13.57
C GLU A 132 14.79 -2.33 14.94
N THR A 133 14.45 -1.65 16.03
CA THR A 133 14.34 -2.29 17.35
C THR A 133 13.04 -3.07 17.51
N THR A 134 11.98 -2.68 16.82
CA THR A 134 10.67 -3.34 16.88
C THR A 134 10.64 -4.64 16.07
N LYS A 135 11.37 -4.74 14.96
CA LYS A 135 11.40 -5.95 14.11
C LYS A 135 11.81 -7.23 14.90
N PRO A 136 12.89 -7.26 15.70
CA PRO A 136 13.22 -8.40 16.55
C PRO A 136 12.19 -8.70 17.64
N PHE A 137 11.52 -7.68 18.18
CA PHE A 137 10.43 -7.88 19.14
C PHE A 137 9.30 -8.70 18.50
N VAL A 138 8.94 -8.41 17.25
CA VAL A 138 7.93 -9.20 16.54
C VAL A 138 8.37 -10.64 16.38
N ASP A 139 9.62 -10.89 15.98
CA ASP A 139 10.16 -12.25 15.85
C ASP A 139 10.10 -13.03 17.16
N ASP A 140 10.52 -12.41 18.25
CA ASP A 140 10.66 -13.06 19.54
C ASP A 140 9.29 -13.27 20.25
N TYR A 141 8.29 -12.42 19.95
CA TYR A 141 7.07 -12.33 20.76
C TYR A 141 5.76 -12.44 20.00
N LEU A 142 5.68 -12.06 18.72
CA LEU A 142 4.39 -12.02 18.02
C LEU A 142 4.24 -13.09 16.94
N LEU A 143 5.32 -13.75 16.54
CA LEU A 143 5.28 -14.82 15.53
C LEU A 143 5.25 -16.20 16.18
N SER A 144 4.48 -17.11 15.59
CA SER A 144 4.60 -18.55 15.86
C SER A 144 5.90 -19.11 15.29
N ASP A 145 6.41 -20.21 15.88
CA ASP A 145 7.71 -20.80 15.50
C ASP A 145 7.76 -21.13 13.99
N GLU A 146 6.66 -21.63 13.42
CA GLU A 146 6.54 -21.97 11.99
C GLU A 146 6.57 -20.74 11.07
N VAL A 147 5.90 -19.64 11.47
CA VAL A 147 5.93 -18.38 10.72
C VAL A 147 7.33 -17.76 10.77
N LEU A 148 7.98 -17.81 11.94
CA LEU A 148 9.35 -17.33 12.10
C LEU A 148 10.32 -18.11 11.21
N GLU A 149 10.16 -19.43 11.08
CA GLU A 149 10.92 -20.26 10.15
C GLU A 149 10.67 -19.86 8.69
N ALA A 150 9.42 -19.62 8.30
CA ALA A 150 9.07 -19.19 6.95
C ALA A 150 9.70 -17.82 6.59
N VAL A 151 9.67 -16.87 7.52
CA VAL A 151 10.30 -15.55 7.37
C VAL A 151 11.83 -15.66 7.31
N SER A 152 12.43 -16.39 8.25
CA SER A 152 13.87 -16.61 8.31
C SER A 152 14.40 -17.38 7.09
N GLY A 153 13.57 -18.25 6.52
CA GLY A 153 13.87 -19.08 5.36
C GLY A 153 13.76 -18.38 4.00
N ASN A 154 13.35 -17.10 3.99
CA ASN A 154 13.07 -16.29 2.80
C ASN A 154 11.83 -16.76 1.99
N TYR A 155 10.87 -17.43 2.63
CA TYR A 155 9.62 -17.87 2.00
C TYR A 155 8.47 -16.88 2.16
N LEU A 156 8.45 -16.14 3.28
CA LEU A 156 7.38 -15.23 3.64
C LEU A 156 7.96 -13.88 4.04
N HIS A 157 7.32 -12.80 3.57
CA HIS A 157 7.59 -11.44 4.02
C HIS A 157 6.35 -10.85 4.67
N ILE A 158 6.47 -10.49 5.94
CA ILE A 158 5.44 -9.76 6.68
C ILE A 158 5.67 -8.27 6.43
N HIS A 159 4.71 -7.60 5.76
CA HIS A 159 4.81 -6.16 5.50
C HIS A 159 4.56 -5.34 6.75
N ASP A 160 5.21 -4.17 6.82
CA ASP A 160 5.11 -3.21 7.93
C ASP A 160 5.27 -3.88 9.29
N LYS A 161 6.23 -4.83 9.36
CA LYS A 161 6.50 -5.64 10.53
C LYS A 161 6.89 -4.77 11.72
N ASP A 162 7.62 -3.69 11.49
CA ASP A 162 7.96 -2.67 12.47
C ASP A 162 6.73 -2.03 13.14
N TYR A 163 5.60 -1.92 12.43
CA TYR A 163 4.35 -1.39 12.98
C TYR A 163 3.46 -2.45 13.63
N TYR A 164 3.79 -3.74 13.53
CA TYR A 164 2.94 -4.83 14.06
C TYR A 164 2.62 -4.61 15.57
N PRO A 165 3.58 -4.34 16.47
CA PRO A 165 3.27 -4.22 17.91
C PRO A 165 2.38 -3.03 18.27
N THR A 166 2.27 -2.02 17.41
CA THR A 166 1.37 -0.87 17.64
C THR A 166 -0.10 -1.21 17.41
N LYS A 167 -0.39 -2.41 16.87
CA LYS A 167 -1.72 -2.87 16.45
C LYS A 167 -2.33 -2.04 15.31
N SER A 168 -1.55 -1.14 14.70
CA SER A 168 -1.99 -0.30 13.59
C SER A 168 -2.48 -1.15 12.42
N LEU A 169 -3.45 -0.61 11.69
CA LEU A 169 -3.98 -1.17 10.46
C LEU A 169 -3.27 -0.55 9.25
N THR A 170 -3.43 -1.14 8.06
CA THR A 170 -2.73 -0.69 6.85
C THR A 170 -3.39 0.55 6.23
N CYS A 171 -4.57 0.46 5.62
CA CYS A 171 -5.14 1.56 4.84
C CYS A 171 -6.66 1.67 4.99
N VAL A 172 -7.26 2.83 4.72
CA VAL A 172 -8.73 3.04 4.71
C VAL A 172 -9.18 3.99 3.60
N GLN A 173 -10.37 3.74 3.05
CA GLN A 173 -11.12 4.68 2.21
C GLN A 173 -12.02 5.55 3.08
N HIS A 174 -11.75 6.84 3.15
CA HIS A 174 -12.39 7.77 4.06
C HIS A 174 -13.85 8.01 3.66
N PRO A 175 -14.83 7.77 4.54
CA PRO A 175 -16.18 8.31 4.40
C PRO A 175 -16.13 9.82 4.71
N LEU A 176 -15.56 10.58 3.77
CA LEU A 176 -15.22 11.99 4.01
C LEU A 176 -16.47 12.83 4.30
N ASP A 177 -17.64 12.46 3.77
CA ASP A 177 -18.92 13.07 4.11
C ASP A 177 -19.13 13.16 5.62
N ARG A 178 -18.84 12.10 6.38
CA ARG A 178 -18.98 12.11 7.85
C ARG A 178 -18.12 13.19 8.50
N ILE A 179 -16.88 13.33 8.05
CA ILE A 179 -15.94 14.34 8.54
C ILE A 179 -16.43 15.75 8.20
N LEU A 180 -16.91 15.94 6.96
CA LEU A 180 -17.33 17.25 6.48
C LEU A 180 -18.65 17.71 7.11
N THR A 181 -19.58 16.78 7.42
CA THR A 181 -20.88 17.12 8.01
C THR A 181 -20.87 17.19 9.53
N CYS A 182 -20.02 16.40 10.19
CA CYS A 182 -20.00 16.32 11.66
C CYS A 182 -18.81 17.08 12.26
N GLY A 183 -17.78 17.39 11.47
CA GLY A 183 -16.48 17.73 12.02
C GLY A 183 -15.79 16.50 12.63
N PHE A 184 -14.72 16.72 13.38
CA PHE A 184 -14.02 15.66 14.11
C PHE A 184 -13.14 16.22 15.22
N SER A 185 -12.73 15.36 16.15
CA SER A 185 -11.75 15.69 17.19
C SER A 185 -10.40 15.05 16.86
N ALA A 186 -9.32 15.83 16.93
CA ALA A 186 -7.95 15.39 16.76
C ALA A 186 -7.17 15.61 18.08
N GLY A 187 -7.53 14.86 19.11
CA GLY A 187 -6.94 15.00 20.44
C GLY A 187 -7.46 16.23 21.19
N HIS A 188 -6.67 17.30 21.23
CA HIS A 188 -7.04 18.54 21.95
C HIS A 188 -7.79 19.57 21.10
N GLY A 189 -7.84 19.37 19.77
CA GLY A 189 -8.54 20.26 18.84
C GLY A 189 -9.85 19.65 18.34
N GLU A 190 -10.90 20.45 18.26
CA GLU A 190 -12.16 20.09 17.61
C GLU A 190 -12.35 20.91 16.34
N SER A 191 -12.62 20.23 15.23
CA SER A 191 -13.04 20.86 13.98
C SER A 191 -14.56 20.87 13.88
N ARG A 192 -15.11 22.01 13.46
CA ARG A 192 -16.53 22.16 13.12
C ARG A 192 -16.81 21.58 11.72
N PRO A 193 -18.08 21.31 11.39
CA PRO A 193 -18.50 20.98 10.02
C PRO A 193 -18.05 22.02 8.99
N ALA A 194 -17.71 21.56 7.78
CA ALA A 194 -17.44 22.44 6.66
C ALA A 194 -18.69 23.24 6.28
N LYS A 195 -18.47 24.48 5.80
CA LYS A 195 -19.56 25.36 5.35
C LYS A 195 -19.44 25.76 3.88
N ARG A 196 -18.24 25.67 3.32
CA ARG A 196 -17.83 26.16 2.00
C ARG A 196 -16.70 25.32 1.44
N ILE A 197 -16.40 25.49 0.16
CA ILE A 197 -15.42 24.65 -0.54
C ILE A 197 -14.01 24.73 0.07
N GLU A 198 -13.58 25.91 0.53
CA GLU A 198 -12.26 26.09 1.14
C GLU A 198 -12.12 25.24 2.41
N THR A 199 -13.14 25.30 3.28
CA THR A 199 -13.17 24.53 4.52
C THR A 199 -13.30 23.03 4.25
N ALA A 200 -14.02 22.63 3.20
CA ALA A 200 -14.17 21.21 2.87
C ALA A 200 -12.87 20.61 2.34
N SER A 201 -12.17 21.35 1.47
CA SER A 201 -10.86 20.95 0.94
C SER A 201 -9.84 20.74 2.05
N ILE A 202 -9.68 21.71 2.96
CA ILE A 202 -8.68 21.60 4.03
C ILE A 202 -9.01 20.49 5.04
N LEU A 203 -10.30 20.26 5.35
CA LEU A 203 -10.69 19.14 6.21
C LEU A 203 -10.42 17.78 5.56
N GLY A 204 -10.51 17.69 4.23
CA GLY A 204 -10.04 16.53 3.48
C GLY A 204 -8.54 16.27 3.70
N CYS A 205 -7.71 17.31 3.62
CA CYS A 205 -6.27 17.21 3.90
C CYS A 205 -5.99 16.72 5.33
N ILE A 206 -6.60 17.38 6.33
CA ILE A 206 -6.36 17.05 7.75
C ILE A 206 -6.86 15.65 8.08
N SER A 207 -7.97 15.21 7.47
CA SER A 207 -8.48 13.85 7.62
C SER A 207 -7.45 12.81 7.18
N LEU A 208 -6.89 12.96 5.97
CA LEU A 208 -5.87 12.07 5.42
C LEU A 208 -4.59 12.07 6.28
N GLU A 209 -4.12 13.25 6.69
CA GLU A 209 -2.93 13.40 7.53
C GLU A 209 -3.10 12.71 8.89
N THR A 210 -4.23 12.97 9.56
CA THR A 210 -4.49 12.45 10.91
C THR A 210 -4.62 10.92 10.87
N ALA A 211 -5.33 10.37 9.89
CA ALA A 211 -5.43 8.92 9.70
C ALA A 211 -4.06 8.27 9.39
N GLN A 212 -3.21 8.95 8.63
CA GLN A 212 -1.84 8.48 8.34
C GLN A 212 -0.95 8.38 9.59
N ASN A 213 -1.24 9.14 10.65
CA ASN A 213 -0.54 9.02 11.93
C ASN A 213 -1.05 7.85 12.80
N GLU A 214 -2.25 7.33 12.49
CA GLU A 214 -2.87 6.18 13.15
C GLU A 214 -2.63 4.84 12.41
N MET A 215 -2.26 4.91 11.13
CA MET A 215 -2.12 3.77 10.20
C MET A 215 -0.81 3.83 9.40
N HIS A 216 -0.28 2.67 9.00
CA HIS A 216 1.03 2.58 8.35
C HIS A 216 1.00 2.46 6.82
N GLY A 217 -0.16 2.31 6.21
CA GLY A 217 -0.33 2.28 4.75
C GLY A 217 -0.91 3.59 4.19
N GLY A 218 -1.29 3.56 2.92
CA GLY A 218 -1.85 4.73 2.23
C GLY A 218 -3.28 5.06 2.66
N GLN A 219 -3.65 6.34 2.61
CA GLN A 219 -4.97 6.86 2.96
C GLN A 219 -5.69 7.36 1.71
N ALA A 220 -6.99 7.12 1.56
CA ALA A 220 -7.66 7.53 0.32
C ALA A 220 -9.09 8.02 0.50
N ILE A 221 -9.56 8.80 -0.48
CA ILE A 221 -10.95 9.25 -0.58
C ILE A 221 -11.60 8.57 -1.82
N PRO A 222 -12.68 7.79 -1.66
CA PRO A 222 -13.25 6.96 -2.73
C PRO A 222 -14.19 7.71 -3.72
N ALA A 223 -14.66 8.90 -3.35
CA ALA A 223 -15.63 9.67 -4.12
C ALA A 223 -15.45 11.19 -3.89
N PHE A 224 -14.25 11.68 -4.21
CA PHE A 224 -13.81 13.04 -3.88
C PHE A 224 -14.71 14.13 -4.49
N ASP A 225 -15.12 13.92 -5.73
CA ASP A 225 -16.07 14.76 -6.47
C ASP A 225 -17.44 14.85 -5.76
N PHE A 226 -18.03 13.71 -5.41
CA PHE A 226 -19.32 13.67 -4.71
C PHE A 226 -19.27 14.32 -3.32
N TYR A 227 -18.19 14.08 -2.56
CA TYR A 227 -18.10 14.60 -1.19
C TYR A 227 -17.92 16.12 -1.16
N LEU A 228 -17.27 16.72 -2.16
CA LEU A 228 -17.07 18.16 -2.21
C LEU A 228 -18.18 18.92 -2.95
N ALA A 229 -18.95 18.26 -3.81
CA ALA A 229 -20.03 18.88 -4.58
C ALA A 229 -21.01 19.74 -3.74
N PRO A 230 -21.53 19.30 -2.58
CA PRO A 230 -22.43 20.12 -1.76
C PRO A 230 -21.80 21.46 -1.33
N TYR A 231 -20.48 21.50 -1.17
CA TYR A 231 -19.76 22.69 -0.73
C TYR A 231 -19.48 23.68 -1.86
N VAL A 232 -19.54 23.23 -3.13
CA VAL A 232 -19.60 24.12 -4.30
C VAL A 232 -20.92 24.87 -4.30
N ARG A 233 -22.05 24.16 -4.12
CA ARG A 233 -23.39 24.76 -4.02
C ARG A 233 -23.48 25.76 -2.87
N ASN A 234 -22.97 25.41 -1.68
CA ASN A 234 -22.94 26.33 -0.54
C ASN A 234 -22.13 27.59 -0.83
N SER A 235 -21.00 27.46 -1.52
CA SER A 235 -20.17 28.61 -1.92
C SER A 235 -20.90 29.49 -2.94
N TYR A 236 -21.61 28.91 -3.89
CA TYR A 236 -22.46 29.64 -4.83
C TYR A 236 -23.59 30.41 -4.14
N ILE A 237 -24.29 29.79 -3.19
CA ILE A 237 -25.33 30.46 -2.40
C ILE A 237 -24.74 31.64 -1.61
N GLU A 238 -23.54 31.48 -1.07
CA GLU A 238 -22.82 32.57 -0.40
C GLU A 238 -22.50 33.73 -1.37
N GLU A 239 -22.07 33.44 -2.59
CA GLU A 239 -21.84 34.49 -3.61
C GLU A 239 -23.14 35.20 -4.02
N ILE A 240 -24.26 34.48 -4.11
CA ILE A 240 -25.56 35.12 -4.36
C ILE A 240 -25.92 36.04 -3.19
N LYS A 241 -25.75 35.60 -1.94
CA LYS A 241 -26.01 36.42 -0.75
C LYS A 241 -25.17 37.70 -0.71
N ASN A 242 -23.88 37.60 -1.07
CA ASN A 242 -23.02 38.78 -1.19
C ASN A 242 -23.57 39.78 -2.22
N LEU A 243 -24.13 39.28 -3.33
CA LEU A 243 -24.75 40.11 -4.36
C LEU A 243 -26.12 40.66 -3.95
N GLU A 244 -26.89 39.95 -3.12
CA GLU A 244 -28.13 40.46 -2.51
C GLU A 244 -27.84 41.67 -1.63
N GLU A 245 -26.87 41.53 -0.73
CA GLU A 245 -26.42 42.60 0.17
C GLU A 245 -25.90 43.80 -0.62
N LEU A 246 -25.05 43.55 -1.63
CA LEU A 246 -24.47 44.61 -2.47
C LEU A 246 -25.52 45.39 -3.25
N ASN A 247 -26.54 44.71 -3.79
CA ASN A 247 -27.54 45.33 -4.65
C ASN A 247 -28.79 45.80 -3.90
N GLY A 248 -28.95 45.44 -2.63
CA GLY A 248 -30.18 45.69 -1.86
C GLY A 248 -31.41 45.01 -2.45
N LYS A 249 -31.26 43.83 -3.05
CA LYS A 249 -32.33 43.05 -3.70
C LYS A 249 -32.38 41.63 -3.16
N ASP A 250 -33.59 41.05 -3.14
CA ASP A 250 -33.80 39.65 -2.82
C ASP A 250 -33.53 38.77 -4.05
N TYR A 251 -32.62 37.81 -3.91
CA TYR A 251 -32.27 36.80 -4.90
C TYR A 251 -32.39 35.39 -4.33
N SER A 252 -33.20 35.18 -3.29
CA SER A 252 -33.33 33.90 -2.59
C SER A 252 -33.84 32.78 -3.51
N HIS A 253 -34.63 33.11 -4.53
CA HIS A 253 -35.05 32.19 -5.58
C HIS A 253 -33.89 31.64 -6.43
N LEU A 254 -32.74 32.31 -6.43
CA LEU A 254 -31.54 31.87 -7.16
C LEU A 254 -30.68 30.88 -6.38
N TYR A 255 -30.87 30.71 -5.07
CA TYR A 255 -30.04 29.84 -4.23
C TYR A 255 -30.00 28.38 -4.73
N GLN A 256 -31.19 27.84 -5.04
CA GLN A 256 -31.38 26.48 -5.51
C GLN A 256 -31.65 26.42 -7.01
N LYS A 257 -31.30 27.47 -7.76
CA LYS A 257 -31.41 27.46 -9.23
C LYS A 257 -30.59 26.30 -9.78
N GLU A 258 -31.24 25.44 -10.56
CA GLU A 258 -30.57 24.35 -11.26
C GLU A 258 -29.62 24.96 -12.31
N LEU A 259 -28.36 24.52 -12.26
CA LEU A 259 -27.32 24.96 -13.18
C LEU A 259 -26.90 23.76 -14.01
N THR A 260 -26.74 23.95 -15.32
CA THR A 260 -26.23 22.88 -16.18
C THR A 260 -24.76 22.59 -15.89
N ASP A 261 -23.96 23.63 -15.67
CA ASP A 261 -22.53 23.55 -15.33
C ASP A 261 -22.05 24.87 -14.67
N TYR A 262 -20.93 24.82 -13.96
CA TYR A 262 -20.21 25.99 -13.42
C TYR A 262 -19.04 26.37 -14.34
N LEU A 263 -19.35 27.13 -15.38
CA LEU A 263 -18.36 27.60 -16.36
C LEU A 263 -18.12 29.09 -16.22
N GLN A 264 -16.85 29.49 -16.21
CA GLN A 264 -16.49 30.90 -16.26
C GLN A 264 -16.83 31.49 -17.63
N GLN A 265 -17.52 32.64 -17.63
CA GLN A 265 -17.85 33.39 -18.83
C GLN A 265 -17.70 34.89 -18.58
N PRO A 266 -17.33 35.69 -19.61
CA PRO A 266 -17.35 37.14 -19.51
C PRO A 266 -18.75 37.64 -19.10
N LEU A 267 -18.79 38.75 -18.36
CA LEU A 267 -20.06 39.36 -17.95
C LEU A 267 -20.59 40.34 -19.00
N ASP A 268 -19.80 40.65 -20.02
CA ASP A 268 -20.15 41.62 -21.06
C ASP A 268 -21.39 41.15 -21.84
N GLY A 269 -22.33 42.07 -22.05
CA GLY A 269 -23.61 41.77 -22.71
C GLY A 269 -24.64 41.05 -21.84
N LEU A 270 -24.31 40.67 -20.59
CA LEU A 270 -25.30 40.13 -19.63
C LEU A 270 -25.89 41.25 -18.77
N SER A 271 -27.21 41.25 -18.63
CA SER A 271 -27.97 42.12 -17.72
C SER A 271 -28.79 41.31 -16.70
N ASP A 272 -29.31 42.01 -15.70
CA ASP A 272 -30.28 41.49 -14.73
C ASP A 272 -29.80 40.19 -14.05
N GLU A 273 -30.73 39.26 -13.80
CA GLU A 273 -30.43 37.99 -13.13
C GLU A 273 -29.38 37.15 -13.86
N LYS A 274 -29.30 37.21 -15.19
CA LYS A 274 -28.29 36.47 -15.95
C LYS A 274 -26.88 36.92 -15.57
N ARG A 275 -26.67 38.23 -15.39
CA ARG A 275 -25.39 38.78 -14.93
C ARG A 275 -25.09 38.38 -13.48
N ILE A 276 -26.09 38.40 -12.61
CA ILE A 276 -25.96 38.01 -11.20
C ILE A 276 -25.54 36.54 -11.08
N VAL A 277 -26.28 35.63 -11.73
CA VAL A 277 -25.98 34.19 -11.73
C VAL A 277 -24.60 33.94 -12.30
N GLN A 278 -24.26 34.53 -13.45
CA GLN A 278 -22.94 34.32 -14.06
C GLN A 278 -21.79 34.88 -13.20
N HIS A 279 -21.98 36.01 -12.53
CA HIS A 279 -20.99 36.55 -11.60
C HIS A 279 -20.76 35.59 -10.43
N ALA A 280 -21.84 35.10 -9.81
CA ALA A 280 -21.75 34.13 -8.72
C ALA A 280 -21.08 32.83 -9.18
N ILE A 281 -21.38 32.33 -10.39
CA ILE A 281 -20.68 31.19 -11.00
C ILE A 281 -19.19 31.48 -11.14
N ASN A 282 -18.81 32.63 -11.72
CA ASN A 282 -17.40 32.99 -11.93
C ASN A 282 -16.61 33.01 -10.62
N LYS A 283 -17.19 33.60 -9.56
CA LYS A 283 -16.60 33.67 -8.22
C LYS A 283 -16.52 32.29 -7.57
N THR A 284 -17.58 31.50 -7.67
CA THR A 284 -17.60 30.11 -7.16
C THR A 284 -16.50 29.28 -7.82
N VAL A 285 -16.38 29.31 -9.15
CA VAL A 285 -15.34 28.56 -9.88
C VAL A 285 -13.94 28.98 -9.43
N ALA A 286 -13.69 30.28 -9.24
CA ALA A 286 -12.40 30.77 -8.74
C ALA A 286 -12.07 30.24 -7.33
N ARG A 287 -13.08 30.21 -6.44
CA ARG A 287 -12.94 29.65 -5.08
C ARG A 287 -12.67 28.13 -5.11
N VAL A 288 -13.37 27.41 -5.99
CA VAL A 288 -13.15 25.97 -6.21
C VAL A 288 -11.73 25.72 -6.73
N HIS A 289 -11.29 26.47 -7.75
CA HIS A 289 -9.94 26.37 -8.31
C HIS A 289 -8.87 26.55 -7.26
N GLN A 290 -8.93 27.63 -6.48
CA GLN A 290 -7.97 27.89 -5.41
C GLN A 290 -7.99 26.80 -4.33
N SER A 291 -9.15 26.22 -4.04
CA SER A 291 -9.29 25.14 -3.05
C SER A 291 -8.69 23.82 -3.54
N MET A 292 -8.79 23.52 -4.84
CA MET A 292 -8.20 22.32 -5.44
C MET A 292 -6.68 22.46 -5.57
N GLU A 293 -6.20 23.64 -5.95
CA GLU A 293 -4.77 23.97 -5.94
C GLU A 293 -4.20 23.82 -4.53
N ALA A 294 -4.84 24.43 -3.53
CA ALA A 294 -4.44 24.30 -2.14
C ALA A 294 -4.46 22.84 -1.65
N PHE A 295 -5.43 22.02 -2.07
CA PHE A 295 -5.48 20.60 -1.74
C PHE A 295 -4.24 19.86 -2.24
N ILE A 296 -3.91 20.01 -3.53
CA ILE A 296 -2.75 19.35 -4.15
C ILE A 296 -1.46 19.84 -3.49
N HIS A 297 -1.29 21.16 -3.29
CA HIS A 297 -0.11 21.71 -2.63
C HIS A 297 0.06 21.15 -1.21
N ASN A 298 -0.99 21.16 -0.41
CA ASN A 298 -0.97 20.63 0.95
C ASN A 298 -0.61 19.14 0.98
N MET A 299 -1.11 18.33 0.05
CA MET A 299 -0.76 16.91 -0.03
C MET A 299 0.70 16.65 -0.46
N ASN A 300 1.44 17.66 -0.91
CA ASN A 300 2.89 17.56 -1.18
C ASN A 300 3.76 18.23 -0.10
N THR A 301 3.17 18.97 0.84
CA THR A 301 3.91 19.74 1.85
C THR A 301 3.58 19.36 3.29
N ILE A 302 2.41 18.78 3.55
CA ILE A 302 2.02 18.25 4.86
C ILE A 302 2.75 16.93 5.09
N HIS A 303 3.45 16.86 6.23
CA HIS A 303 4.19 15.67 6.64
C HIS A 303 3.46 14.94 7.77
N SER A 304 3.51 13.62 7.72
CA SER A 304 3.04 12.68 8.74
C SER A 304 4.22 12.02 9.45
N ARG A 305 3.95 11.14 10.43
CA ARG A 305 4.95 10.30 11.11
C ARG A 305 6.09 11.10 11.72
N GLY A 306 5.74 12.15 12.47
CA GLY A 306 6.72 13.02 13.11
C GLY A 306 7.48 13.93 12.15
N GLY A 307 6.95 14.18 10.94
CA GLY A 307 7.56 15.10 9.97
C GLY A 307 8.47 14.43 8.93
N ASN A 308 8.48 13.10 8.88
CA ASN A 308 9.47 12.34 8.10
C ASN A 308 8.98 11.89 6.71
N GLN A 309 7.67 11.94 6.47
CA GLN A 309 7.08 11.41 5.25
C GLN A 309 5.87 12.25 4.83
N VAL A 310 5.80 12.64 3.56
CA VAL A 310 4.59 13.25 2.98
C VAL A 310 3.45 12.24 2.99
N VAL A 311 2.24 12.70 3.34
CA VAL A 311 1.07 11.83 3.48
C VAL A 311 0.87 10.98 2.22
N PHE A 312 0.91 9.64 2.39
CA PHE A 312 0.71 8.73 1.28
C PHE A 312 -0.78 8.66 0.93
N SER A 313 -1.23 9.59 0.08
CA SER A 313 -2.64 9.86 -0.17
C SER A 313 -3.09 9.47 -1.58
N SER A 314 -4.38 9.16 -1.72
CA SER A 314 -5.02 8.93 -3.02
C SER A 314 -6.46 9.47 -3.06
N ILE A 315 -6.92 9.91 -4.22
CA ILE A 315 -8.30 10.35 -4.43
C ILE A 315 -8.89 9.68 -5.66
N ASN A 316 -10.13 9.20 -5.54
CA ASN A 316 -10.90 8.58 -6.61
C ASN A 316 -12.07 9.51 -6.98
N TYR A 317 -12.23 9.80 -8.28
CA TYR A 317 -13.23 10.75 -8.79
C TYR A 317 -13.55 10.48 -10.27
N GLY A 318 -14.52 11.20 -10.84
CA GLY A 318 -14.83 11.21 -12.27
C GLY A 318 -16.25 10.78 -12.60
N THR A 319 -16.99 10.28 -11.61
CA THR A 319 -18.33 9.71 -11.80
C THR A 319 -19.46 10.62 -11.34
N ASP A 320 -19.21 11.74 -10.67
CA ASP A 320 -20.25 12.74 -10.37
C ASP A 320 -20.61 13.55 -11.62
N THR A 321 -21.90 13.54 -11.97
CA THR A 321 -22.46 14.20 -13.16
C THR A 321 -23.15 15.52 -12.84
N SER A 322 -23.30 15.88 -11.56
CA SER A 322 -23.82 17.18 -11.14
C SER A 322 -22.94 18.32 -11.65
N ALA A 323 -23.52 19.52 -11.77
CA ALA A 323 -22.75 20.71 -12.15
C ALA A 323 -21.62 21.00 -11.15
N GLU A 324 -21.89 20.78 -9.86
CA GLU A 324 -20.98 20.93 -8.75
C GLU A 324 -19.83 19.92 -8.81
N GLY A 325 -20.13 18.63 -8.98
CA GLY A 325 -19.12 17.57 -9.10
C GLY A 325 -18.22 17.78 -10.32
N ARG A 326 -18.82 18.14 -11.46
CA ARG A 326 -18.07 18.52 -12.68
C ARG A 326 -17.16 19.72 -12.45
N CYS A 327 -17.57 20.71 -11.66
CA CYS A 327 -16.74 21.85 -11.28
C CYS A 327 -15.50 21.38 -10.50
N ILE A 328 -15.69 20.53 -9.48
CA ILE A 328 -14.57 19.94 -8.70
C ILE A 328 -13.60 19.20 -9.61
N ILE A 329 -14.11 18.28 -10.44
CA ILE A 329 -13.30 17.46 -11.34
C ILE A 329 -12.48 18.35 -12.28
N ARG A 330 -13.13 19.32 -12.93
CA ARG A 330 -12.48 20.21 -13.90
C ARG A 330 -11.39 21.05 -13.27
N GLU A 331 -11.67 21.66 -12.12
CA GLU A 331 -10.71 22.53 -11.46
C GLU A 331 -9.57 21.74 -10.82
N LEU A 332 -9.82 20.54 -10.28
CA LEU A 332 -8.77 19.62 -9.83
C LEU A 332 -7.83 19.23 -10.98
N LEU A 333 -8.38 18.86 -12.15
CA LEU A 333 -7.59 18.52 -13.32
C LEU A 333 -6.78 19.72 -13.83
N LYS A 334 -7.35 20.92 -13.84
CA LYS A 334 -6.63 22.16 -14.21
C LYS A 334 -5.46 22.44 -13.27
N SER A 335 -5.68 22.39 -11.95
CA SER A 335 -4.61 22.58 -10.96
C SER A 335 -3.51 21.52 -11.11
N THR A 336 -3.89 20.26 -11.36
CA THR A 336 -2.93 19.19 -11.63
C THR A 336 -2.11 19.45 -12.89
N TYR A 337 -2.76 19.91 -13.96
CA TYR A 337 -2.09 20.25 -15.22
C TYR A 337 -1.10 21.40 -15.05
N GLN A 338 -1.48 22.43 -14.30
CA GLN A 338 -0.61 23.55 -13.94
C GLN A 338 0.62 23.06 -13.16
N GLY A 339 0.42 22.11 -12.24
CA GLY A 339 1.48 21.55 -11.40
C GLY A 339 1.61 22.30 -10.07
N VAL A 340 2.46 21.78 -9.19
CA VAL A 340 2.72 22.38 -7.86
C VAL A 340 3.89 23.36 -7.92
N GLY A 341 3.94 24.34 -7.02
CA GLY A 341 5.05 25.30 -6.93
C GLY A 341 5.38 25.96 -8.27
N ASN A 342 6.60 25.75 -8.78
CA ASN A 342 7.05 26.26 -10.08
C ASN A 342 6.61 25.36 -11.26
N GLY A 343 5.39 24.82 -11.20
CA GLY A 343 4.81 23.95 -12.23
C GLY A 343 5.35 22.52 -12.23
N GLU A 344 5.75 21.99 -11.09
CA GLU A 344 6.24 20.61 -10.93
C GLU A 344 5.09 19.60 -11.00
N THR A 345 5.40 18.36 -11.38
CA THR A 345 4.41 17.29 -11.28
C THR A 345 4.25 16.86 -9.82
N ALA A 346 3.01 16.92 -9.33
CA ALA A 346 2.69 16.48 -7.98
C ALA A 346 2.93 14.98 -7.81
N ILE A 347 3.51 14.58 -6.67
CA ILE A 347 3.66 13.16 -6.30
C ILE A 347 2.36 12.66 -5.65
N PHE A 348 1.75 13.51 -4.82
CA PHE A 348 0.50 13.23 -4.12
C PHE A 348 -0.55 14.33 -4.34
N PRO A 349 -1.84 14.06 -4.08
CA PRO A 349 -2.40 12.73 -3.94
C PRO A 349 -2.26 11.94 -5.25
N ILE A 350 -2.18 10.62 -5.17
CA ILE A 350 -2.40 9.78 -6.35
C ILE A 350 -3.83 10.03 -6.82
N GLN A 351 -3.99 10.44 -8.07
CA GLN A 351 -5.31 10.69 -8.64
C GLN A 351 -5.78 9.51 -9.46
N ILE A 352 -7.02 9.07 -9.23
CA ILE A 352 -7.61 7.90 -9.87
C ILE A 352 -8.93 8.31 -10.52
N TRP A 353 -8.94 8.31 -11.84
CA TRP A 353 -10.12 8.51 -12.67
C TRP A 353 -10.94 7.23 -12.73
N LYS A 354 -12.19 7.30 -12.27
CA LYS A 354 -13.17 6.23 -12.39
C LYS A 354 -13.84 6.31 -13.77
N LYS A 355 -13.47 5.36 -14.64
CA LYS A 355 -14.03 5.20 -15.98
C LYS A 355 -15.31 4.37 -15.91
N LYS A 356 -16.42 4.87 -16.47
CA LYS A 356 -17.73 4.18 -16.50
C LYS A 356 -18.53 4.57 -17.75
N ARG A 357 -19.02 3.59 -18.51
CA ARG A 357 -19.99 3.79 -19.61
C ARG A 357 -21.31 4.36 -19.07
N GLY A 358 -21.90 5.30 -19.80
CA GLY A 358 -23.11 6.02 -19.38
C GLY A 358 -22.81 7.21 -18.45
N VAL A 359 -21.52 7.48 -18.17
CA VAL A 359 -21.10 8.51 -17.20
C VAL A 359 -19.93 9.32 -17.75
N SER A 360 -18.83 8.67 -18.15
CA SER A 360 -17.56 9.36 -18.39
C SER A 360 -16.71 8.82 -19.54
N TYR A 361 -17.14 7.79 -20.29
CA TYR A 361 -16.24 7.08 -21.22
C TYR A 361 -16.62 7.21 -22.69
N LEU A 362 -17.91 7.12 -23.02
CA LEU A 362 -18.38 7.18 -24.40
C LEU A 362 -18.61 8.64 -24.84
N PRO A 363 -18.51 8.99 -26.13
CA PRO A 363 -18.69 10.37 -26.61
C PRO A 363 -20.00 11.04 -26.19
N GLU A 364 -21.07 10.27 -26.03
CA GLU A 364 -22.38 10.71 -25.56
C GLU A 364 -22.49 10.88 -24.03
N ASP A 365 -21.50 10.38 -23.28
CA ASP A 365 -21.50 10.43 -21.83
C ASP A 365 -21.28 11.86 -21.33
N ARG A 366 -21.99 12.23 -20.27
CA ARG A 366 -21.99 13.60 -19.73
C ARG A 366 -20.60 14.10 -19.33
N ASN A 367 -19.72 13.24 -18.82
CA ASN A 367 -18.37 13.61 -18.40
C ASN A 367 -17.29 13.27 -19.44
N TYR A 368 -17.66 12.98 -20.68
CA TYR A 368 -16.69 12.67 -21.74
C TYR A 368 -15.68 13.82 -21.98
N ASP A 369 -16.15 15.07 -21.92
CA ASP A 369 -15.30 16.25 -22.01
C ASP A 369 -14.24 16.30 -20.90
N LEU A 370 -14.62 15.91 -19.69
CA LEU A 370 -13.71 15.83 -18.54
C LEU A 370 -12.78 14.62 -18.62
N TYR A 371 -13.22 13.51 -19.23
CA TYR A 371 -12.36 12.38 -19.54
C TYR A 371 -11.26 12.74 -20.53
N GLN A 372 -11.60 13.47 -21.61
CA GLN A 372 -10.60 13.99 -22.54
C GLN A 372 -9.60 14.91 -21.83
N LEU A 373 -10.08 15.77 -20.92
CA LEU A 373 -9.21 16.57 -20.07
C LEU A 373 -8.32 15.68 -19.18
N ALA A 374 -8.86 14.66 -18.53
CA ALA A 374 -8.11 13.72 -17.69
C ALA A 374 -6.98 13.04 -18.48
N CYS A 375 -7.25 12.53 -19.69
CA CYS A 375 -6.23 11.97 -20.57
C CYS A 375 -5.15 12.99 -20.94
N LYS A 376 -5.53 14.24 -21.21
CA LYS A 376 -4.58 15.35 -21.45
C LYS A 376 -3.73 15.66 -20.22
N VAL A 377 -4.31 15.58 -19.02
CA VAL A 377 -3.55 15.76 -17.77
C VAL A 377 -2.58 14.61 -17.56
N THR A 378 -2.99 13.35 -17.71
CA THR A 378 -2.10 12.17 -17.60
C THR A 378 -0.94 12.23 -18.59
N ALA A 379 -1.21 12.63 -19.83
CA ALA A 379 -0.20 12.82 -20.85
C ALA A 379 0.91 13.79 -20.43
N ARG A 380 0.58 14.84 -19.66
CA ARG A 380 1.57 15.79 -19.14
C ARG A 380 2.12 15.38 -17.77
N ARG A 381 1.27 14.92 -16.85
CA ARG A 381 1.52 14.86 -15.40
C ARG A 381 1.44 13.45 -14.81
N PHE A 382 1.35 12.41 -15.65
CA PHE A 382 1.25 10.99 -15.26
C PHE A 382 0.02 10.58 -14.45
N PHE A 383 -0.71 11.55 -13.92
CA PHE A 383 -1.98 11.39 -13.23
C PHE A 383 -3.08 12.15 -13.95
N PRO A 384 -4.33 11.66 -13.89
CA PRO A 384 -4.78 10.49 -13.13
C PRO A 384 -4.39 9.12 -13.71
N ASN A 385 -4.36 8.11 -12.86
CA ASN A 385 -4.45 6.69 -13.23
C ASN A 385 -5.92 6.35 -13.54
N PHE A 386 -6.20 5.21 -14.18
CA PHE A 386 -7.56 4.86 -14.61
C PHE A 386 -8.06 3.58 -13.93
N LEU A 387 -9.24 3.67 -13.31
CA LEU A 387 -9.97 2.54 -12.70
C LEU A 387 -11.19 2.23 -13.57
N ASN A 388 -11.22 1.05 -14.16
CA ASN A 388 -12.32 0.60 -15.03
C ASN A 388 -13.45 0.01 -14.18
N LEU A 389 -14.52 0.78 -13.97
CA LEU A 389 -15.71 0.32 -13.25
C LEU A 389 -16.57 -0.66 -14.07
N ASP A 390 -16.33 -0.76 -15.38
CA ASP A 390 -17.02 -1.73 -16.24
C ASP A 390 -16.32 -3.10 -16.28
N ALA A 391 -15.12 -3.24 -15.69
CA ALA A 391 -14.52 -4.56 -15.54
C ALA A 391 -15.45 -5.48 -14.74
N THR A 392 -15.61 -6.73 -15.15
CA THR A 392 -16.66 -7.65 -14.65
C THR A 392 -16.65 -7.80 -13.13
N PHE A 393 -15.47 -7.81 -12.51
CA PHE A 393 -15.28 -7.94 -11.07
C PHE A 393 -15.33 -6.61 -10.30
N ASN A 394 -15.44 -5.47 -10.99
CA ASN A 394 -15.55 -4.13 -10.37
C ASN A 394 -17.00 -3.62 -10.28
N GLN A 395 -17.96 -4.38 -10.80
CA GLN A 395 -19.37 -4.00 -10.83
C GLN A 395 -20.11 -4.39 -9.56
N SER A 396 -21.18 -3.65 -9.24
CA SER A 396 -22.17 -3.99 -8.21
C SER A 396 -23.55 -4.01 -8.84
N GLU A 397 -24.36 -4.99 -8.42
CA GLU A 397 -25.74 -5.19 -8.86
C GLU A 397 -26.66 -4.05 -8.39
N GLU A 398 -26.27 -3.36 -7.32
CA GLU A 398 -27.00 -2.22 -6.74
C GLU A 398 -26.66 -0.88 -7.41
N TRP A 399 -25.62 -0.84 -8.27
CA TRP A 399 -25.23 0.39 -8.94
C TRP A 399 -26.29 0.80 -9.98
N LYS A 400 -26.75 2.05 -9.88
CA LYS A 400 -27.72 2.64 -10.80
C LYS A 400 -27.22 4.00 -11.28
N ALA A 401 -27.34 4.27 -12.59
CA ALA A 401 -26.79 5.48 -13.19
C ALA A 401 -27.47 6.76 -12.68
N ASP A 402 -28.77 6.68 -12.34
CA ASP A 402 -29.60 7.77 -11.85
C ASP A 402 -29.55 7.96 -10.33
N ASP A 403 -28.90 7.06 -9.58
CA ASP A 403 -28.73 7.20 -8.13
C ASP A 403 -27.69 8.31 -7.81
N PRO A 404 -28.06 9.37 -7.06
CA PRO A 404 -27.11 10.40 -6.62
C PRO A 404 -26.05 9.87 -5.65
N LYS A 405 -26.26 8.68 -5.06
CA LYS A 405 -25.34 7.99 -4.17
C LYS A 405 -24.68 6.76 -4.79
N ARG A 406 -24.75 6.61 -6.12
CA ARG A 406 -24.15 5.49 -6.87
C ARG A 406 -22.68 5.21 -6.52
N TYR A 407 -21.92 6.23 -6.11
CA TYR A 407 -20.54 6.11 -5.65
C TYR A 407 -20.36 5.12 -4.48
N GLN A 408 -21.41 4.84 -3.70
CA GLN A 408 -21.39 3.83 -2.64
C GLN A 408 -21.23 2.40 -3.17
N HIS A 409 -21.64 2.19 -4.42
CA HIS A 409 -21.61 0.92 -5.15
C HIS A 409 -20.46 0.87 -6.17
N GLU A 410 -19.55 1.84 -6.15
CA GLU A 410 -18.37 1.90 -7.00
C GLU A 410 -17.14 1.43 -6.21
N VAL A 411 -16.30 0.63 -6.86
CA VAL A 411 -15.00 0.27 -6.31
C VAL A 411 -14.07 1.49 -6.34
N ALA A 412 -13.20 1.57 -5.34
CA ALA A 412 -12.10 2.53 -5.28
C ALA A 412 -10.79 1.83 -4.93
N THR A 413 -9.66 2.43 -5.32
CA THR A 413 -8.32 1.93 -4.97
C THR A 413 -7.58 2.89 -4.04
N MET A 414 -6.65 2.36 -3.26
CA MET A 414 -5.86 3.08 -2.26
C MET A 414 -4.36 2.89 -2.46
N GLY A 415 -3.60 3.95 -2.21
CA GLY A 415 -2.15 3.94 -2.34
C GLY A 415 -1.75 3.50 -3.75
N CYS A 416 -0.80 2.57 -3.85
CA CYS A 416 -0.35 2.09 -5.15
C CYS A 416 -1.47 1.38 -5.92
N ARG A 417 -2.20 0.44 -5.30
CA ARG A 417 -3.16 -0.44 -5.98
C ARG A 417 -4.06 -1.29 -5.07
N THR A 418 -4.15 -1.00 -3.77
CA THR A 418 -4.97 -1.80 -2.86
C THR A 418 -6.45 -1.63 -3.21
N ARG A 419 -7.16 -2.74 -3.42
CA ARG A 419 -8.58 -2.78 -3.78
C ARG A 419 -9.37 -3.45 -2.66
N VAL A 420 -10.40 -2.77 -2.16
CA VAL A 420 -11.31 -3.29 -1.13
C VAL A 420 -12.73 -3.01 -1.58
N PHE A 421 -13.52 -4.05 -1.86
CA PHE A 421 -14.87 -3.88 -2.41
C PHE A 421 -15.85 -4.94 -1.95
N GLU A 422 -15.56 -6.22 -2.20
CA GLU A 422 -16.34 -7.33 -1.67
C GLU A 422 -16.28 -7.33 -0.13
N ASN A 423 -17.40 -7.66 0.50
CA ASN A 423 -17.52 -7.65 1.96
C ASN A 423 -18.42 -8.79 2.42
N ARG A 424 -17.91 -9.63 3.32
CA ARG A 424 -18.69 -10.71 3.95
C ARG A 424 -19.42 -10.25 5.22
N PHE A 425 -19.07 -9.07 5.74
CA PHE A 425 -19.52 -8.56 7.06
C PHE A 425 -20.35 -7.28 6.96
N GLY A 426 -20.78 -6.92 5.75
CA GLY A 426 -21.49 -5.67 5.49
C GLY A 426 -21.75 -5.48 4.00
N PRO A 427 -22.14 -4.26 3.58
CA PRO A 427 -22.42 -3.98 2.18
C PRO A 427 -21.16 -4.10 1.31
N LYS A 428 -21.36 -4.47 0.04
CA LYS A 428 -20.34 -4.44 -1.02
C LYS A 428 -20.04 -2.98 -1.34
N THR A 429 -18.99 -2.45 -0.73
CA THR A 429 -18.56 -1.05 -0.87
C THR A 429 -17.08 -0.93 -0.53
N SER A 430 -16.44 0.13 -1.06
CA SER A 430 -15.11 0.54 -0.64
C SER A 430 -15.13 1.50 0.57
N ILE A 431 -16.23 2.20 0.81
CA ILE A 431 -16.30 3.31 1.78
C ILE A 431 -16.16 2.82 3.22
N GLY A 432 -15.31 3.49 4.00
CA GLY A 432 -15.05 3.18 5.41
C GLY A 432 -14.45 1.81 5.66
N ARG A 433 -13.83 1.24 4.63
CA ARG A 433 -13.18 -0.07 4.63
C ARG A 433 -11.74 0.04 4.16
N GLY A 434 -10.98 -0.99 4.51
CA GLY A 434 -9.53 -0.93 4.46
C GLY A 434 -8.85 -2.28 4.34
N ASN A 435 -7.53 -2.26 4.15
CA ASN A 435 -6.70 -3.44 4.40
C ASN A 435 -6.20 -3.38 5.83
N ILE A 436 -6.31 -4.50 6.54
CA ILE A 436 -5.90 -4.65 7.94
C ILE A 436 -4.40 -4.94 8.00
N SER A 437 -3.98 -5.91 7.20
CA SER A 437 -2.62 -6.43 7.08
C SER A 437 -2.47 -7.23 5.80
N PHE A 438 -1.24 -7.35 5.29
CA PHE A 438 -0.92 -8.25 4.19
C PHE A 438 0.51 -8.80 4.32
N SER A 439 0.73 -9.98 3.75
CA SER A 439 2.02 -10.69 3.76
C SER A 439 2.27 -11.32 2.41
N THR A 440 3.51 -11.38 1.96
CA THR A 440 3.87 -11.82 0.60
C THR A 440 4.69 -13.10 0.59
N ILE A 441 4.24 -14.05 -0.22
CA ILE A 441 4.91 -15.33 -0.45
C ILE A 441 5.97 -15.16 -1.55
N ASN A 442 7.18 -15.68 -1.30
CA ASN A 442 8.22 -15.85 -2.30
C ASN A 442 7.97 -17.12 -3.12
N ILE A 443 7.09 -17.04 -4.13
CA ILE A 443 6.77 -18.19 -4.99
C ILE A 443 7.96 -18.63 -5.84
N VAL A 444 8.90 -17.73 -6.15
CA VAL A 444 10.14 -18.05 -6.88
C VAL A 444 10.98 -19.04 -6.08
N ARG A 445 11.16 -18.78 -4.78
CA ARG A 445 11.88 -19.68 -3.89
C ARG A 445 11.29 -21.09 -3.87
N LEU A 446 9.96 -21.21 -3.79
CA LEU A 446 9.29 -22.51 -3.82
C LEU A 446 9.57 -23.25 -5.14
N ALA A 447 9.62 -22.53 -6.26
CA ALA A 447 9.91 -23.09 -7.57
C ALA A 447 11.38 -23.50 -7.75
N ILE A 448 12.33 -22.68 -7.29
CA ILE A 448 13.78 -22.98 -7.34
C ILE A 448 14.07 -24.32 -6.66
N GLU A 449 13.44 -24.58 -5.51
CA GLU A 449 13.63 -25.83 -4.75
C GLU A 449 13.12 -27.08 -5.50
N CYS A 450 12.27 -26.90 -6.50
CA CYS A 450 11.74 -27.98 -7.33
C CYS A 450 12.55 -28.19 -8.62
N MET A 451 13.45 -27.28 -9.01
CA MET A 451 14.10 -27.28 -10.34
C MET A 451 14.85 -28.58 -10.68
N LYS A 452 15.42 -29.26 -9.67
CA LYS A 452 16.19 -30.51 -9.87
C LYS A 452 15.32 -31.73 -10.18
N ILE A 453 13.99 -31.61 -10.08
CA ILE A 453 13.07 -32.71 -10.40
C ILE A 453 12.94 -32.79 -11.92
N GLU A 454 13.50 -33.82 -12.56
CA GLU A 454 13.52 -33.96 -14.02
C GLU A 454 12.11 -34.06 -14.61
N ASP A 455 11.25 -34.87 -14.00
CA ASP A 455 9.85 -35.03 -14.42
C ASP A 455 9.05 -33.73 -14.18
N LYS A 456 8.50 -33.17 -15.25
CA LYS A 456 7.80 -31.88 -15.25
C LYS A 456 6.51 -31.92 -14.43
N GLU A 457 5.71 -32.96 -14.55
CA GLU A 457 4.44 -33.07 -13.84
C GLU A 457 4.68 -33.24 -12.34
N LEU A 458 5.65 -34.08 -11.96
CA LEU A 458 6.09 -34.22 -10.59
C LEU A 458 6.65 -32.92 -10.01
N ARG A 459 7.45 -32.18 -10.81
CA ARG A 459 7.98 -30.87 -10.43
C ARG A 459 6.86 -29.87 -10.11
N ILE A 460 5.89 -29.76 -11.00
CA ILE A 460 4.73 -28.87 -10.84
C ILE A 460 3.88 -29.32 -9.64
N ALA A 461 3.61 -30.62 -9.48
CA ALA A 461 2.86 -31.14 -8.35
C ALA A 461 3.55 -30.85 -7.00
N LYS A 462 4.88 -31.02 -6.93
CA LYS A 462 5.67 -30.67 -5.73
C LYS A 462 5.69 -29.18 -5.45
N PHE A 463 5.71 -28.34 -6.48
CA PHE A 463 5.54 -26.89 -6.33
C PHE A 463 4.17 -26.55 -5.71
N PHE A 464 3.07 -27.11 -6.24
CA PHE A 464 1.73 -26.86 -5.68
C PHE A 464 1.60 -27.32 -4.23
N ALA A 465 2.18 -28.46 -3.87
CA ALA A 465 2.21 -28.91 -2.47
C ALA A 465 2.96 -27.93 -1.54
N LYS A 466 4.09 -27.38 -2.00
CA LYS A 466 4.84 -26.34 -1.28
C LYS A 466 4.07 -25.02 -1.18
N LEU A 467 3.43 -24.61 -2.28
CA LEU A 467 2.60 -23.41 -2.33
C LEU A 467 1.43 -23.51 -1.36
N ASP A 468 0.74 -24.66 -1.33
CA ASP A 468 -0.37 -24.90 -0.41
C ASP A 468 0.05 -24.80 1.05
N ALA A 469 1.14 -25.47 1.43
CA ALA A 469 1.69 -25.37 2.78
C ALA A 469 2.04 -23.91 3.15
N MET A 470 2.62 -23.16 2.21
CA MET A 470 2.98 -21.76 2.46
C MET A 470 1.75 -20.83 2.53
N LEU A 471 0.69 -21.14 1.77
CA LEU A 471 -0.59 -20.44 1.85
C LEU A 471 -1.24 -20.63 3.23
N GLU A 472 -1.24 -21.86 3.78
CA GLU A 472 -1.70 -22.15 5.15
C GLU A 472 -0.91 -21.35 6.20
N VAL A 473 0.43 -21.35 6.11
CA VAL A 473 1.29 -20.56 7.01
C VAL A 473 0.95 -19.08 6.92
N THR A 474 0.78 -18.55 5.71
CA THR A 474 0.50 -17.13 5.48
C THR A 474 -0.88 -16.74 6.00
N ALA A 475 -1.90 -17.55 5.74
CA ALA A 475 -3.26 -17.30 6.22
C ALA A 475 -3.31 -17.31 7.75
N ARG A 476 -2.74 -18.33 8.39
CA ARG A 476 -2.64 -18.37 9.85
C ARG A 476 -1.86 -17.17 10.41
N GLN A 477 -0.75 -16.78 9.79
CA GLN A 477 0.01 -15.60 10.24
C GLN A 477 -0.85 -14.34 10.22
N LEU A 478 -1.61 -14.12 9.14
CA LEU A 478 -2.50 -12.97 9.02
C LEU A 478 -3.64 -13.02 10.04
N HIS A 479 -4.21 -14.20 10.27
CA HIS A 479 -5.20 -14.42 11.34
C HIS A 479 -4.61 -14.09 12.72
N GLU A 480 -3.45 -14.65 13.08
CA GLU A 480 -2.76 -14.38 14.35
C GLU A 480 -2.47 -12.88 14.54
N ARG A 481 -2.08 -12.18 13.46
CA ARG A 481 -1.90 -10.73 13.45
C ARG A 481 -3.20 -9.99 13.70
N MET A 482 -4.28 -10.38 13.05
CA MET A 482 -5.59 -9.78 13.23
C MET A 482 -6.14 -10.02 14.64
N GLU A 483 -5.95 -11.21 15.19
CA GLU A 483 -6.31 -11.56 16.58
C GLU A 483 -5.57 -10.69 17.60
N PHE A 484 -4.33 -10.31 17.30
CA PHE A 484 -3.61 -9.32 18.11
C PHE A 484 -4.14 -7.89 17.88
N GLN A 485 -4.32 -7.47 16.63
CA GLN A 485 -4.78 -6.12 16.28
C GLN A 485 -6.16 -5.82 16.87
N LYS A 486 -7.09 -6.79 16.88
CA LYS A 486 -8.45 -6.60 17.39
C LYS A 486 -8.53 -6.26 18.87
N THR A 487 -7.47 -6.53 19.63
CA THR A 487 -7.34 -6.17 21.05
C THR A 487 -6.98 -4.70 21.27
N ALA A 488 -6.79 -3.92 20.22
CA ALA A 488 -6.58 -2.48 20.34
C ALA A 488 -7.86 -1.79 20.84
N PHE A 489 -7.69 -0.79 21.70
CA PHE A 489 -8.80 0.06 22.14
C PHE A 489 -9.11 1.12 21.09
N ALA A 490 -10.37 1.52 20.97
CA ALA A 490 -10.80 2.58 20.05
C ALA A 490 -10.02 3.89 20.29
N LYS A 491 -9.69 4.24 21.54
CA LYS A 491 -8.89 5.44 21.87
C LYS A 491 -7.45 5.43 21.33
N GLN A 492 -6.92 4.28 20.92
CA GLN A 492 -5.63 4.22 20.23
C GLN A 492 -5.72 4.77 18.79
N PHE A 493 -6.94 4.90 18.28
CA PHE A 493 -7.29 5.32 16.92
C PHE A 493 -8.36 6.43 16.95
N PRO A 494 -8.03 7.61 17.51
CA PRO A 494 -9.01 8.64 17.83
C PRO A 494 -9.82 9.15 16.64
N LEU A 495 -9.27 9.13 15.42
CA LEU A 495 -10.02 9.46 14.19
C LEU A 495 -10.56 8.20 13.50
N LEU A 496 -9.72 7.19 13.30
CA LEU A 496 -10.08 6.02 12.50
C LEU A 496 -11.26 5.25 13.11
N MET A 497 -11.22 5.01 14.43
CA MET A 497 -12.23 4.22 15.15
C MET A 497 -13.33 5.08 15.79
N SER A 498 -13.42 6.35 15.41
CA SER A 498 -14.54 7.24 15.78
C SER A 498 -15.37 7.69 14.57
N ALA A 499 -14.73 7.86 13.40
CA ALA A 499 -15.40 8.41 12.23
C ALA A 499 -15.19 7.65 10.91
N LEU A 500 -14.02 7.04 10.70
CA LEU A 500 -13.61 6.57 9.37
C LEU A 500 -13.94 5.10 9.07
N TRP A 501 -14.14 4.26 10.10
CA TRP A 501 -14.33 2.83 9.90
C TRP A 501 -15.81 2.41 9.99
N VAL A 502 -16.28 1.51 9.14
CA VAL A 502 -17.68 1.04 9.19
C VAL A 502 -17.99 0.40 10.55
N GLY A 503 -19.07 0.86 11.19
CA GLY A 503 -19.52 0.37 12.50
C GLY A 503 -18.86 1.05 13.70
N CYS A 504 -17.89 1.96 13.48
CA CYS A 504 -17.15 2.60 14.56
C CYS A 504 -18.03 3.50 15.44
N GLU A 505 -19.17 3.98 14.94
CA GLU A 505 -20.13 4.80 15.70
C GLU A 505 -20.69 4.10 16.95
N LYS A 506 -20.52 2.78 17.03
CA LYS A 506 -20.96 1.94 18.16
C LYS A 506 -19.91 1.78 19.25
N LEU A 507 -18.67 2.20 18.99
CA LEU A 507 -17.54 2.02 19.91
C LEU A 507 -17.43 3.17 20.90
N LYS A 508 -17.13 2.84 22.15
CA LYS A 508 -16.66 3.79 23.17
C LYS A 508 -15.13 3.77 23.22
N PRO A 509 -14.48 4.82 23.75
CA PRO A 509 -13.01 4.93 23.78
C PRO A 509 -12.28 3.73 24.42
N ASN A 510 -12.88 3.08 25.42
CA ASN A 510 -12.30 1.93 26.12
C ASN A 510 -12.81 0.57 25.60
N ASP A 511 -13.61 0.56 24.54
CA ASP A 511 -13.98 -0.69 23.86
C ASP A 511 -12.83 -1.13 22.96
N THR A 512 -12.67 -2.44 22.79
CA THR A 512 -11.77 -2.98 21.79
C THR A 512 -12.38 -2.87 20.39
N ILE A 513 -11.56 -2.77 19.35
CA ILE A 513 -12.02 -2.66 17.95
C ILE A 513 -12.56 -3.98 17.36
N ALA A 514 -12.61 -5.06 18.14
CA ALA A 514 -12.94 -6.40 17.69
C ALA A 514 -14.29 -6.54 16.96
N SER A 515 -15.30 -5.75 17.33
CA SER A 515 -16.62 -5.80 16.70
C SER A 515 -16.67 -5.21 15.29
N VAL A 516 -15.68 -4.39 14.91
CA VAL A 516 -15.68 -3.65 13.64
C VAL A 516 -14.50 -3.98 12.73
N ILE A 517 -13.40 -4.53 13.27
CA ILE A 517 -12.18 -4.81 12.49
C ILE A 517 -12.44 -5.71 11.27
N ASN A 518 -13.40 -6.62 11.35
CA ASN A 518 -13.80 -7.53 10.27
C ASN A 518 -14.38 -6.86 9.02
N GLN A 519 -14.61 -5.54 9.04
CA GLN A 519 -14.94 -4.80 7.82
C GLN A 519 -13.74 -4.69 6.87
N GLY A 520 -12.51 -4.83 7.36
CA GLY A 520 -11.30 -4.77 6.54
C GLY A 520 -10.94 -6.11 5.89
N THR A 521 -9.85 -6.09 5.12
CA THR A 521 -9.33 -7.26 4.38
C THR A 521 -7.96 -7.71 4.87
N LEU A 522 -7.68 -9.01 4.75
CA LEU A 522 -6.35 -9.61 4.91
C LEU A 522 -5.81 -10.00 3.53
N GLY A 523 -4.61 -9.51 3.20
CA GLY A 523 -4.03 -9.67 1.87
C GLY A 523 -2.97 -10.78 1.81
N ILE A 524 -3.17 -11.78 0.95
CA ILE A 524 -2.15 -12.77 0.61
C ILE A 524 -1.47 -12.30 -0.68
N GLY A 525 -0.25 -11.81 -0.53
CA GLY A 525 0.57 -11.28 -1.61
C GLY A 525 1.50 -12.31 -2.25
N PHE A 526 1.96 -12.03 -3.48
CA PHE A 526 3.03 -12.78 -4.15
C PHE A 526 3.87 -11.87 -5.06
N ILE A 527 5.05 -12.35 -5.43
CA ILE A 527 5.99 -11.69 -6.33
C ILE A 527 6.74 -12.72 -7.19
N GLY A 528 7.13 -12.33 -8.41
CA GLY A 528 8.02 -13.11 -9.25
C GLY A 528 7.34 -14.26 -9.98
N LEU A 529 6.11 -14.07 -10.48
CA LEU A 529 5.44 -15.11 -11.27
C LEU A 529 6.24 -15.46 -12.52
N ALA A 530 6.90 -14.49 -13.15
CA ALA A 530 7.75 -14.74 -14.31
C ALA A 530 8.91 -15.69 -13.97
N GLU A 531 9.70 -15.36 -12.94
CA GLU A 531 10.86 -16.15 -12.52
C GLU A 531 10.43 -17.52 -11.96
N CYS A 532 9.28 -17.59 -11.28
CA CYS A 532 8.65 -18.84 -10.85
C CYS A 532 8.35 -19.75 -12.06
N LEU A 533 7.77 -19.20 -13.13
CA LEU A 533 7.47 -19.97 -14.34
C LEU A 533 8.72 -20.36 -15.11
N VAL A 534 9.76 -19.52 -15.14
CA VAL A 534 11.07 -19.89 -15.70
C VAL A 534 11.66 -21.07 -14.93
N ALA A 535 11.61 -21.05 -13.59
CA ALA A 535 12.09 -22.17 -12.78
C ALA A 535 11.32 -23.49 -13.04
N LEU A 536 10.00 -23.40 -13.27
CA LEU A 536 9.16 -24.59 -13.50
C LEU A 536 9.21 -25.11 -14.94
N THR A 537 9.26 -24.22 -15.92
CA THR A 537 9.00 -24.53 -17.34
C THR A 537 10.11 -24.08 -18.30
N GLY A 538 11.04 -23.25 -17.84
CA GLY A 538 12.11 -22.65 -18.66
C GLY A 538 11.72 -21.38 -19.41
N LYS A 539 10.45 -20.94 -19.35
CA LYS A 539 9.95 -19.72 -20.00
C LYS A 539 9.00 -18.97 -19.07
N HIS A 540 8.87 -17.66 -19.25
CA HIS A 540 7.86 -16.88 -18.56
C HIS A 540 6.54 -16.80 -19.35
N HIS A 541 5.49 -16.32 -18.69
CA HIS A 541 4.14 -16.26 -19.23
C HIS A 541 3.98 -15.35 -20.48
N GLY A 542 4.78 -14.28 -20.60
CA GLY A 542 4.89 -13.49 -21.83
C GLY A 542 5.52 -14.19 -23.05
N GLU A 543 6.24 -15.31 -22.89
CA GLU A 543 6.97 -16.03 -23.95
C GLU A 543 6.28 -17.32 -24.42
N SER A 544 5.42 -17.90 -23.59
CA SER A 544 4.89 -19.25 -23.79
C SER A 544 3.44 -19.35 -23.31
N GLU A 545 2.56 -19.80 -24.20
CA GLU A 545 1.16 -20.09 -23.87
C GLU A 545 1.06 -21.17 -22.77
N GLU A 546 1.97 -22.14 -22.76
CA GLU A 546 2.02 -23.15 -21.70
C GLU A 546 2.37 -22.53 -20.34
N ALA A 547 3.35 -21.63 -20.31
CA ALA A 547 3.72 -20.92 -19.10
C ALA A 547 2.59 -19.98 -18.64
N GLN A 548 1.88 -19.33 -19.57
CA GLN A 548 0.69 -18.54 -19.26
C GLN A 548 -0.41 -19.39 -18.62
N LYS A 549 -0.75 -20.55 -19.20
CA LYS A 549 -1.74 -21.48 -18.63
C LYS A 549 -1.37 -21.92 -17.21
N LEU A 550 -0.10 -22.26 -16.99
CA LEU A 550 0.39 -22.61 -15.66
C LEU A 550 0.33 -21.41 -14.70
N GLY A 551 0.73 -20.21 -15.15
CA GLY A 551 0.68 -19.00 -14.34
C GLY A 551 -0.73 -18.68 -13.87
N VAL A 552 -1.70 -18.74 -14.78
CA VAL A 552 -3.14 -18.58 -14.45
C VAL A 552 -3.55 -19.64 -13.43
N LYS A 553 -3.20 -20.91 -13.63
CA LYS A 553 -3.51 -21.99 -12.68
C LYS A 553 -2.94 -21.74 -11.28
N ILE A 554 -1.70 -21.22 -11.18
CA ILE A 554 -1.06 -20.89 -9.91
C ILE A 554 -1.84 -19.80 -9.17
N VAL A 555 -2.15 -18.68 -9.85
CA VAL A 555 -2.85 -17.56 -9.21
C VAL A 555 -4.31 -17.90 -8.90
N THR A 556 -4.98 -18.69 -9.76
CA THR A 556 -6.31 -19.26 -9.46
C THR A 556 -6.27 -20.11 -8.19
N TYR A 557 -5.27 -20.99 -8.04
CA TYR A 557 -5.12 -21.79 -6.83
C TYR A 557 -4.99 -20.92 -5.57
N MET A 558 -4.16 -19.86 -5.63
CA MET A 558 -4.03 -18.91 -4.53
C MET A 558 -5.37 -18.22 -4.19
N ARG A 559 -6.12 -17.81 -5.22
CA ARG A 559 -7.43 -17.15 -5.08
C ARG A 559 -8.46 -18.09 -4.44
N ASP A 560 -8.52 -19.34 -4.89
CA ASP A 560 -9.45 -20.33 -4.33
C ASP A 560 -9.12 -20.67 -2.88
N ARG A 561 -7.82 -20.73 -2.52
CA ARG A 561 -7.40 -20.91 -1.13
C ARG A 561 -7.72 -19.69 -0.27
N ALA A 562 -7.57 -18.47 -0.78
CA ALA A 562 -7.98 -17.26 -0.06
C ALA A 562 -9.49 -17.24 0.23
N ASP A 563 -10.34 -17.70 -0.71
CA ASP A 563 -11.77 -17.87 -0.46
C ASP A 563 -12.04 -18.90 0.64
N GLN A 564 -11.36 -20.06 0.59
CA GLN A 564 -11.47 -21.09 1.63
C GLN A 564 -11.01 -20.59 3.00
N PHE A 565 -9.94 -19.80 3.08
CA PHE A 565 -9.51 -19.17 4.34
C PHE A 565 -10.50 -18.13 4.86
N SER A 566 -11.21 -17.44 3.95
CA SER A 566 -12.31 -16.55 4.34
C SER A 566 -13.45 -17.32 5.01
N ASP A 567 -13.74 -18.53 4.53
CA ASP A 567 -14.72 -19.42 5.15
C ASP A 567 -14.21 -20.01 6.47
N GLN A 568 -12.96 -20.49 6.50
CA GLN A 568 -12.35 -21.16 7.66
C GLN A 568 -12.14 -20.23 8.85
N TYR A 569 -11.56 -19.05 8.63
CA TYR A 569 -11.26 -18.09 9.70
C TYR A 569 -12.35 -17.05 9.90
N HIS A 570 -13.39 -17.03 9.05
CA HIS A 570 -14.43 -16.02 9.05
C HIS A 570 -13.88 -14.58 8.98
N HIS A 571 -13.06 -14.31 7.96
CA HIS A 571 -12.51 -12.98 7.65
C HIS A 571 -12.63 -12.68 6.14
N ASN A 572 -12.36 -11.45 5.71
CA ASN A 572 -12.23 -11.13 4.28
C ASN A 572 -10.77 -11.35 3.82
N TYR A 573 -10.44 -12.53 3.30
CA TYR A 573 -9.14 -12.72 2.62
C TYR A 573 -9.23 -12.33 1.15
N SER A 574 -8.10 -11.90 0.59
CA SER A 574 -7.98 -11.63 -0.84
C SER A 574 -6.54 -11.80 -1.30
N VAL A 575 -6.35 -12.16 -2.58
CA VAL A 575 -5.03 -12.21 -3.20
C VAL A 575 -4.66 -10.81 -3.71
N LEU A 576 -3.43 -10.39 -3.42
CA LEU A 576 -2.91 -9.08 -3.75
C LEU A 576 -1.65 -9.20 -4.62
N ALA A 577 -1.62 -8.52 -5.76
CA ALA A 577 -0.42 -8.35 -6.54
C ALA A 577 0.50 -7.35 -5.81
N THR A 578 1.58 -7.80 -5.16
CA THR A 578 2.39 -6.96 -4.25
C THR A 578 3.25 -5.93 -4.99
N PRO A 579 3.15 -4.61 -4.69
CA PRO A 579 3.97 -3.56 -5.35
C PRO A 579 5.48 -3.73 -5.18
N ALA A 580 5.91 -4.36 -4.07
CA ALA A 580 7.26 -4.86 -3.84
C ALA A 580 8.41 -3.86 -4.08
N GLU A 581 8.29 -2.62 -3.58
CA GLU A 581 9.33 -1.58 -3.72
C GLU A 581 10.69 -2.04 -3.18
N GLY A 582 10.79 -2.33 -1.88
CA GLY A 582 12.00 -2.90 -1.28
C GLY A 582 12.06 -4.43 -1.35
N LEU A 583 10.91 -5.10 -1.42
CA LEU A 583 10.82 -6.56 -1.33
C LEU A 583 11.47 -7.28 -2.53
N SER A 584 11.35 -6.70 -3.72
CA SER A 584 11.86 -7.31 -4.95
C SER A 584 13.37 -7.61 -4.87
N GLY A 585 14.18 -6.64 -4.41
CA GLY A 585 15.61 -6.85 -4.22
C GLY A 585 15.93 -7.79 -3.04
N LYS A 586 15.18 -7.68 -1.94
CA LYS A 586 15.43 -8.46 -0.71
C LYS A 586 15.31 -9.96 -0.94
N PHE A 587 14.23 -10.40 -1.59
CA PHE A 587 14.03 -11.82 -1.89
C PHE A 587 15.08 -12.35 -2.86
N THR A 588 15.33 -11.61 -3.95
CA THR A 588 16.29 -11.98 -4.99
C THR A 588 17.71 -12.10 -4.45
N GLY A 589 18.17 -11.12 -3.66
CA GLY A 589 19.51 -11.14 -3.08
C GLY A 589 19.73 -12.31 -2.11
N ALA A 590 18.73 -12.63 -1.28
CA ALA A 590 18.80 -13.76 -0.37
C ALA A 590 18.80 -15.12 -1.09
N ASP A 591 18.01 -15.27 -2.15
CA ASP A 591 17.98 -16.49 -2.95
C ASP A 591 19.24 -16.64 -3.80
N ARG A 592 19.76 -15.55 -4.40
CA ARG A 592 21.05 -15.54 -5.12
C ARG A 592 22.19 -15.99 -4.22
N LYS A 593 22.22 -15.52 -2.96
CA LYS A 593 23.24 -15.96 -1.99
C LYS A 593 23.18 -17.47 -1.70
N LYS A 594 21.99 -18.08 -1.74
CA LYS A 594 21.79 -19.49 -1.40
C LYS A 594 21.93 -20.42 -2.60
N PHE A 595 21.41 -20.06 -3.76
CA PHE A 595 21.37 -20.91 -4.96
C PHE A 595 22.33 -20.49 -6.06
N GLY A 596 23.03 -19.37 -5.89
CA GLY A 596 23.87 -18.78 -6.92
C GLY A 596 23.08 -18.00 -7.96
N VAL A 597 23.73 -17.74 -9.08
CA VAL A 597 23.18 -17.03 -10.24
C VAL A 597 22.46 -18.04 -11.13
N LEU A 598 21.13 -17.94 -11.21
CA LEU A 598 20.26 -18.78 -12.03
C LEU A 598 19.74 -17.93 -13.21
N PRO A 599 20.01 -18.32 -14.47
CA PRO A 599 19.59 -17.56 -15.65
C PRO A 599 18.07 -17.35 -15.69
N GLY A 600 17.63 -16.12 -15.93
CA GLY A 600 16.22 -15.74 -15.98
C GLY A 600 15.48 -15.79 -14.63
N ILE A 601 16.20 -15.97 -13.51
CA ILE A 601 15.62 -16.10 -12.17
C ILE A 601 16.35 -15.18 -11.18
N THR A 602 17.62 -15.46 -10.86
CA THR A 602 18.41 -14.68 -9.88
C THR A 602 19.60 -13.96 -10.52
N ASP A 603 19.66 -13.93 -11.85
CA ASP A 603 20.68 -13.22 -12.65
C ASP A 603 20.52 -11.70 -12.62
N ARG A 604 19.29 -11.21 -12.41
CA ARG A 604 18.98 -9.80 -12.17
C ARG A 604 18.85 -9.50 -10.68
N ASP A 605 19.01 -8.24 -10.31
CA ASP A 605 19.02 -7.78 -8.91
C ASP A 605 17.62 -7.68 -8.28
N TYR A 606 16.59 -8.07 -9.02
CA TYR A 606 15.19 -7.91 -8.65
C TYR A 606 14.36 -9.08 -9.22
N TYR A 607 13.24 -9.38 -8.56
CA TYR A 607 12.19 -10.23 -9.11
C TYR A 607 11.10 -9.36 -9.73
N THR A 608 10.51 -9.83 -10.83
CA THR A 608 9.42 -9.13 -11.49
C THR A 608 8.23 -8.96 -10.53
N ASN A 609 7.65 -7.76 -10.50
CA ASN A 609 6.53 -7.45 -9.62
C ASN A 609 5.34 -8.38 -9.91
N SER A 610 4.87 -9.10 -8.88
CA SER A 610 3.64 -9.92 -8.92
C SER A 610 3.51 -10.80 -10.16
N ASN A 611 2.54 -10.50 -11.02
CA ASN A 611 2.15 -11.19 -12.25
C ASN A 611 2.41 -10.36 -13.51
N HIS A 612 3.29 -9.35 -13.43
CA HIS A 612 3.64 -8.58 -14.61
C HIS A 612 4.51 -9.38 -15.56
N VAL A 613 4.38 -9.08 -16.85
CA VAL A 613 5.38 -9.45 -17.85
C VAL A 613 6.71 -8.76 -17.47
N PRO A 614 7.86 -9.46 -17.53
CA PRO A 614 9.14 -8.87 -17.16
C PRO A 614 9.43 -7.58 -17.93
N VAL A 615 9.94 -6.59 -17.22
CA VAL A 615 10.17 -5.24 -17.76
C VAL A 615 11.17 -5.19 -18.91
N TYR A 616 12.08 -6.17 -18.99
CA TYR A 616 13.06 -6.33 -20.05
C TYR A 616 12.52 -7.06 -21.30
N TYR A 617 11.33 -7.67 -21.20
CA TYR A 617 10.76 -8.46 -22.28
C TYR A 617 10.07 -7.57 -23.31
N LYS A 618 10.65 -7.51 -24.50
CA LYS A 618 10.13 -6.69 -25.60
C LYS A 618 8.84 -7.28 -26.16
N CYS A 619 7.72 -6.59 -25.96
CA CYS A 619 6.42 -6.93 -26.53
C CYS A 619 5.58 -5.68 -26.83
N SER A 620 4.49 -5.85 -27.58
CA SER A 620 3.51 -4.77 -27.79
C SER A 620 2.66 -4.56 -26.54
N ALA A 621 2.10 -3.34 -26.39
CA ALA A 621 1.19 -3.04 -25.28
C ALA A 621 -0.02 -4.00 -25.27
N ARG A 622 -0.50 -4.37 -26.47
CA ARG A 622 -1.58 -5.33 -26.68
C ARG A 622 -1.22 -6.73 -26.15
N HIS A 623 -0.07 -7.27 -26.53
CA HIS A 623 0.36 -8.60 -26.07
C HIS A 623 0.50 -8.62 -24.55
N LYS A 624 1.07 -7.55 -23.98
CA LYS A 624 1.15 -7.41 -22.52
C LYS A 624 -0.22 -7.38 -21.86
N ALA A 625 -1.20 -6.67 -22.44
CA ALA A 625 -2.57 -6.65 -21.95
C ALA A 625 -3.23 -8.03 -22.03
N GLU A 626 -3.09 -8.75 -23.15
CA GLU A 626 -3.59 -10.12 -23.34
C GLU A 626 -3.05 -11.10 -22.28
N VAL A 627 -1.78 -10.94 -21.93
CA VAL A 627 -1.09 -11.78 -20.94
C VAL A 627 -1.45 -11.39 -19.50
N GLU A 628 -1.48 -10.09 -19.17
CA GLU A 628 -1.68 -9.62 -17.80
C GLU A 628 -3.16 -9.57 -17.36
N ALA A 629 -4.09 -9.33 -18.29
CA ALA A 629 -5.50 -9.11 -17.99
C ALA A 629 -6.16 -10.22 -17.16
N PRO A 630 -5.96 -11.54 -17.44
CA PRO A 630 -6.59 -12.61 -16.68
C PRO A 630 -6.24 -12.56 -15.18
N TYR A 631 -5.07 -12.04 -14.82
CA TYR A 631 -4.65 -11.98 -13.42
C TYR A 631 -5.37 -10.91 -12.61
N HIS A 632 -5.92 -9.86 -13.24
CA HIS A 632 -6.63 -8.79 -12.53
C HIS A 632 -7.85 -9.32 -11.78
N GLU A 633 -8.64 -10.17 -12.44
CA GLU A 633 -9.80 -10.80 -11.79
C GLU A 633 -9.40 -11.75 -10.66
N LEU A 634 -8.22 -12.38 -10.75
CA LEU A 634 -7.72 -13.32 -9.75
C LEU A 634 -7.08 -12.62 -8.54
N THR A 635 -6.72 -11.35 -8.67
CA THR A 635 -6.00 -10.55 -7.65
C THR A 635 -6.88 -9.42 -7.12
N ARG A 636 -8.08 -9.78 -6.61
CA ARG A 636 -9.10 -8.81 -6.17
C ARG A 636 -8.72 -7.98 -4.93
N GLY A 637 -7.63 -8.31 -4.24
CA GLY A 637 -7.04 -7.50 -3.18
C GLY A 637 -6.21 -6.31 -3.70
N GLY A 638 -5.82 -6.32 -4.98
CA GLY A 638 -5.14 -5.21 -5.63
C GLY A 638 -4.25 -5.65 -6.78
N HIS A 639 -4.26 -4.85 -7.86
CA HIS A 639 -3.54 -5.08 -9.11
C HIS A 639 -3.43 -3.77 -9.88
N ILE A 640 -2.53 -3.71 -10.84
CA ILE A 640 -2.39 -2.56 -11.75
C ILE A 640 -1.77 -3.05 -13.05
N PHE A 641 -2.08 -2.39 -14.15
CA PHE A 641 -1.48 -2.61 -15.46
C PHE A 641 -0.67 -1.36 -15.85
N TYR A 642 0.55 -1.54 -16.34
CA TYR A 642 1.40 -0.46 -16.84
C TYR A 642 1.69 -0.60 -18.33
N VAL A 643 1.70 0.54 -19.00
CA VAL A 643 2.22 0.69 -20.37
C VAL A 643 3.32 1.74 -20.35
N GLU A 644 4.54 1.33 -20.69
CA GLU A 644 5.65 2.23 -21.02
C GLU A 644 5.50 2.68 -22.47
N ILE A 645 5.34 3.99 -22.72
CA ILE A 645 5.18 4.57 -24.06
C ILE A 645 6.40 5.40 -24.47
N ASP A 646 6.65 5.47 -25.78
CA ASP A 646 7.70 6.32 -26.34
C ASP A 646 7.29 7.79 -26.42
N GLY A 647 8.25 8.68 -26.26
CA GLY A 647 8.10 10.10 -26.57
C GLY A 647 7.30 10.94 -25.57
N ASP A 648 7.07 12.20 -25.96
CA ASP A 648 6.27 13.15 -25.17
C ASP A 648 4.77 12.94 -25.41
N ALA A 649 4.12 12.22 -24.50
CA ALA A 649 2.69 12.00 -24.54
C ALA A 649 1.88 13.31 -24.55
N THR A 650 2.45 14.43 -24.07
CA THR A 650 1.79 15.75 -24.01
C THR A 650 1.25 16.20 -25.38
N HIS A 651 1.90 15.79 -26.48
CA HIS A 651 1.48 16.15 -27.84
C HIS A 651 0.48 15.17 -28.44
N ASN A 652 0.20 14.04 -27.77
CA ASN A 652 -0.72 13.02 -28.26
C ASN A 652 -1.56 12.38 -27.13
N PRO A 653 -2.52 13.12 -26.53
CA PRO A 653 -3.40 12.59 -25.49
C PRO A 653 -4.23 11.37 -25.92
N GLU A 654 -4.45 11.17 -27.23
CA GLU A 654 -5.16 10.00 -27.76
C GLU A 654 -4.45 8.67 -27.44
N VAL A 655 -3.13 8.69 -27.25
CA VAL A 655 -2.40 7.49 -26.78
C VAL A 655 -2.92 7.03 -25.43
N ILE A 656 -3.22 7.97 -24.52
CA ILE A 656 -3.77 7.64 -23.20
C ILE A 656 -5.17 7.04 -23.35
N MET A 657 -6.00 7.63 -24.23
CA MET A 657 -7.34 7.10 -24.52
C MET A 657 -7.27 5.67 -25.06
N ARG A 658 -6.37 5.38 -26.00
CA ARG A 658 -6.16 4.02 -26.52
C ARG A 658 -5.76 3.00 -25.46
N VAL A 659 -4.98 3.42 -24.46
CA VAL A 659 -4.65 2.55 -23.32
C VAL A 659 -5.89 2.27 -22.47
N VAL A 660 -6.72 3.27 -22.20
CA VAL A 660 -8.00 3.08 -21.49
C VAL A 660 -8.97 2.20 -22.29
N ASP A 661 -9.01 2.35 -23.61
CA ASP A 661 -9.80 1.49 -24.51
C ASP A 661 -9.32 0.04 -24.45
N MET A 662 -8.01 -0.17 -24.44
CA MET A 662 -7.42 -1.48 -24.25
C MET A 662 -7.77 -2.08 -22.89
N MET A 663 -7.78 -1.26 -21.82
CA MET A 663 -8.22 -1.72 -20.50
C MET A 663 -9.68 -2.16 -20.49
N ASP A 664 -10.55 -1.44 -21.19
CA ASP A 664 -11.97 -1.80 -21.37
C ASP A 664 -12.11 -3.10 -22.16
N GLN A 665 -11.41 -3.23 -23.29
CA GLN A 665 -11.47 -4.39 -24.18
C GLN A 665 -11.01 -5.69 -23.50
N TYR A 666 -9.93 -5.63 -22.71
CA TYR A 666 -9.33 -6.81 -22.08
C TYR A 666 -9.81 -7.04 -20.64
N ASN A 667 -10.84 -6.34 -20.17
CA ASN A 667 -11.37 -6.50 -18.81
C ASN A 667 -10.32 -6.20 -17.70
N ILE A 668 -9.42 -5.25 -17.96
CA ILE A 668 -8.39 -4.80 -17.01
C ILE A 668 -9.02 -3.83 -16.01
N GLY A 669 -8.83 -4.10 -14.72
CA GLY A 669 -9.48 -3.35 -13.64
C GLY A 669 -8.87 -1.99 -13.35
N TYR A 670 -7.54 -1.86 -13.33
CA TYR A 670 -6.83 -0.63 -12.94
C TYR A 670 -5.53 -0.51 -13.73
N GLY A 671 -5.20 0.68 -14.23
CA GLY A 671 -4.04 0.87 -15.09
C GLY A 671 -3.49 2.29 -15.12
N SER A 672 -2.27 2.41 -15.62
CA SER A 672 -1.54 3.67 -15.75
C SER A 672 -0.56 3.64 -16.92
N VAL A 673 -0.14 4.82 -17.34
CA VAL A 673 0.82 5.02 -18.43
C VAL A 673 2.08 5.69 -17.87
N ASN A 674 3.23 5.20 -18.33
CA ASN A 674 4.55 5.71 -17.98
C ASN A 674 5.22 6.24 -19.24
N HIS A 675 5.84 7.41 -19.13
CA HIS A 675 6.64 8.06 -20.17
C HIS A 675 7.81 8.81 -19.51
N ASN A 676 8.79 9.26 -20.29
CA ASN A 676 9.90 10.03 -19.73
C ASN A 676 9.52 11.50 -19.56
N ARG A 677 9.81 12.07 -18.37
CA ARG A 677 9.69 13.51 -18.13
C ARG A 677 10.90 14.02 -17.35
N ASN A 678 11.72 14.83 -18.01
CA ASN A 678 12.80 15.55 -17.39
C ASN A 678 12.35 16.97 -17.02
N ARG A 679 12.94 17.52 -15.97
CA ARG A 679 12.74 18.89 -15.54
C ARG A 679 14.05 19.54 -15.11
N CYS A 680 14.31 20.74 -15.59
CA CYS A 680 15.40 21.55 -15.08
C CYS A 680 15.00 22.19 -13.75
N LEU A 681 15.77 21.93 -12.69
CA LEU A 681 15.52 22.46 -11.36
C LEU A 681 15.80 23.97 -11.24
N GLU A 682 16.66 24.51 -12.11
CA GLU A 682 16.98 25.94 -12.12
C GLU A 682 15.93 26.81 -12.85
N CYS A 683 15.52 26.43 -14.06
CA CYS A 683 14.66 27.27 -14.91
C CYS A 683 13.25 26.70 -15.18
N GLY A 684 12.94 25.52 -14.65
CA GLY A 684 11.63 24.88 -14.79
C GLY A 684 11.30 24.31 -16.17
N TYR A 685 12.25 24.28 -17.11
CA TYR A 685 12.04 23.68 -18.43
C TYR A 685 11.75 22.17 -18.33
N GLU A 686 10.71 21.69 -19.01
CA GLU A 686 10.29 20.29 -19.05
C GLU A 686 10.42 19.72 -20.47
N ASN A 687 10.88 18.48 -20.62
CA ASN A 687 10.85 17.72 -21.89
C ASN A 687 10.83 16.19 -21.63
N SER A 688 10.85 15.38 -22.68
CA SER A 688 10.90 13.92 -22.59
C SER A 688 12.16 13.30 -23.21
N THR A 689 13.18 14.11 -23.52
CA THR A 689 14.40 13.64 -24.19
C THR A 689 15.10 12.54 -23.39
N PRO A 690 15.33 11.35 -23.97
CA PRO A 690 16.09 10.30 -23.29
C PRO A 690 17.49 10.80 -22.93
N ASN A 691 17.97 10.45 -21.73
CA ASN A 691 19.34 10.75 -21.28
C ASN A 691 19.73 12.25 -21.33
N LEU A 692 18.80 13.16 -21.01
CA LEU A 692 19.13 14.58 -20.92
C LEU A 692 20.19 14.84 -19.83
N GLU A 693 21.35 15.37 -20.22
CA GLU A 693 22.46 15.71 -19.30
C GLU A 693 22.48 17.20 -18.92
N ALA A 694 22.04 18.09 -19.81
CA ALA A 694 22.00 19.52 -19.59
C ALA A 694 20.71 20.14 -20.14
N CYS A 695 20.20 21.16 -19.45
CA CYS A 695 19.00 21.88 -19.85
C CYS A 695 19.26 22.64 -21.16
N PRO A 696 18.45 22.43 -22.22
CA PRO A 696 18.64 23.14 -23.48
C PRO A 696 18.29 24.64 -23.39
N LYS A 697 17.62 25.06 -22.31
CA LYS A 697 17.19 26.45 -22.10
C LYS A 697 18.20 27.28 -21.29
N CYS A 698 18.81 26.71 -20.25
CA CYS A 698 19.72 27.45 -19.36
C CYS A 698 21.11 26.82 -19.17
N GLY A 699 21.36 25.64 -19.75
CA GLY A 699 22.64 24.94 -19.62
C GLY A 699 22.88 24.23 -18.29
N SER A 700 21.95 24.31 -17.33
CA SER A 700 22.09 23.63 -16.03
C SER A 700 22.10 22.11 -16.17
N THR A 701 22.96 21.45 -15.40
CA THR A 701 23.00 19.99 -15.25
C THR A 701 22.14 19.47 -14.09
N HIS A 702 21.48 20.37 -13.33
CA HIS A 702 20.52 20.01 -12.30
C HIS A 702 19.18 19.63 -12.93
N ILE A 703 19.11 18.39 -13.42
CA ILE A 703 17.94 17.81 -14.08
C ILE A 703 17.31 16.76 -13.17
N ASP A 704 16.02 16.94 -12.90
CA ASP A 704 15.16 15.97 -12.26
C ASP A 704 14.50 15.07 -13.31
N LYS A 705 14.37 13.77 -12.99
CA LYS A 705 13.81 12.76 -13.91
C LYS A 705 12.70 12.00 -13.20
N LEU A 706 11.49 12.51 -13.36
CA LEU A 706 10.32 11.95 -12.70
C LEU A 706 10.04 10.55 -13.26
N GLN A 707 10.03 9.56 -12.37
CA GLN A 707 9.79 8.17 -12.73
C GLN A 707 8.78 7.53 -11.79
N ARG A 708 8.00 6.58 -12.32
CA ARG A 708 7.12 5.75 -11.49
C ARG A 708 7.90 4.56 -10.94
N ILE A 709 8.07 4.47 -9.63
CA ILE A 709 8.80 3.37 -9.00
C ILE A 709 7.96 2.09 -8.94
N THR A 710 6.76 2.21 -8.41
CA THR A 710 5.76 1.14 -8.34
C THR A 710 4.42 1.74 -8.74
N GLY A 711 3.59 2.19 -7.80
CA GLY A 711 2.30 2.86 -8.04
C GLY A 711 2.37 4.39 -8.09
N TYR A 712 3.39 5.00 -7.47
CA TYR A 712 3.53 6.44 -7.31
C TYR A 712 4.81 6.96 -7.99
N LEU A 713 4.85 8.28 -8.16
CA LEU A 713 5.95 8.98 -8.81
C LEU A 713 7.00 9.38 -7.76
N VAL A 714 8.26 9.39 -8.15
CA VAL A 714 9.35 9.94 -7.34
C VAL A 714 10.14 10.87 -8.24
N GLY A 715 10.40 12.10 -7.75
CA GLY A 715 11.17 13.12 -8.49
C GLY A 715 12.55 12.59 -8.84
N THR A 716 13.38 12.37 -7.82
CA THR A 716 14.78 11.99 -8.00
C THR A 716 15.00 10.48 -7.81
N THR A 717 15.83 9.87 -8.67
CA THR A 717 16.16 8.44 -8.59
C THR A 717 17.23 8.12 -7.54
N ASP A 718 17.87 9.12 -6.95
CA ASP A 718 18.89 9.00 -5.89
C ASP A 718 18.36 8.33 -4.61
N ARG A 719 17.06 8.44 -4.34
CA ARG A 719 16.38 7.83 -3.19
C ARG A 719 15.92 6.41 -3.45
N TRP A 720 16.05 5.90 -4.68
CA TRP A 720 15.62 4.54 -5.02
C TRP A 720 16.62 3.53 -4.46
N ASN A 721 16.10 2.35 -4.13
CA ASN A 721 16.96 1.21 -3.81
C ASN A 721 17.59 0.64 -5.10
N ASN A 722 18.70 -0.08 -4.94
CA ASN A 722 19.49 -0.59 -6.05
C ASN A 722 18.68 -1.52 -6.97
N ALA A 723 17.79 -2.33 -6.41
CA ALA A 723 16.97 -3.26 -7.19
C ALA A 723 15.97 -2.53 -8.10
N LYS A 724 15.35 -1.44 -7.61
CA LYS A 724 14.42 -0.63 -8.41
C LYS A 724 15.13 0.23 -9.45
N LEU A 725 16.38 0.65 -9.18
CA LEU A 725 17.23 1.28 -10.20
C LEU A 725 17.60 0.30 -11.30
N ALA A 726 17.96 -0.94 -10.95
CA ALA A 726 18.22 -1.99 -11.93
C ALA A 726 16.96 -2.30 -12.77
N GLU A 727 15.79 -2.42 -12.13
CA GLU A 727 14.51 -2.60 -12.84
C GLU A 727 14.23 -1.45 -13.81
N LEU A 728 14.40 -0.19 -13.37
CA LEU A 728 14.17 0.99 -14.21
C LEU A 728 15.05 0.97 -15.47
N ASN A 729 16.32 0.63 -15.33
CA ASN A 729 17.28 0.57 -16.44
C ASN A 729 16.95 -0.53 -17.45
N ASP A 730 16.24 -1.57 -17.02
CA ASP A 730 15.81 -2.70 -17.85
C ASP A 730 14.46 -2.47 -18.54
N ARG A 731 13.71 -1.41 -18.18
CA ARG A 731 12.38 -1.17 -18.75
C ARG A 731 12.45 -0.93 -20.26
N VAL A 732 11.65 -1.68 -21.01
CA VAL A 732 11.48 -1.49 -22.45
C VAL A 732 10.17 -0.77 -22.77
N ILE A 733 10.22 0.05 -23.82
CA ILE A 733 9.06 0.72 -24.37
C ILE A 733 8.20 -0.28 -25.13
N HIS A 734 6.87 -0.14 -25.02
CA HIS A 734 5.92 -0.96 -25.74
C HIS A 734 5.57 -0.30 -27.08
N ASN A 735 5.71 -1.07 -28.16
CA ASN A 735 5.36 -0.65 -29.51
C ASN A 735 3.85 -0.69 -29.77
#